data_AF-A0A8C5LU66-F1
#
_entry.id   AF-A0A8C5LU66-F1
#
_cell.length_a   1.000
_cell.length_b   1.000
_cell.length_c   1.000
_cell.angle_alpha   90.00
_cell.angle_beta   90.00
_cell.angle_gamma   90.00
#
_symmetry.space_group_name_H-M   'P 1'
#
loop_
_entity.id
_entity.type
_entity.pdbx_description
1 polymer ?
#
loop_
_entity_poly.entity_id
_entity_poly.type
_entity_poly.pdbx_seq_one_letter_code
_entity_poly.pdbx_strand_id
1 'polypeptide(L)'
;MKSPNHTLLDWILSSSPDRIQEAGVLANSFSDHCLVYCVRKIKALKSPPKVITTRSFKKFILESFLSDLKQLPWYRLNLIPDLDCAVEYFQSELLQVWNSHAPLRKVRVKGTHLPWVTADLTLMYQLRDSRWSNFKSTGSMNDHYEYRKCRNECTKQTKMAKAHYFNENLNNNISNPRNFWRTISNIQAPPVHSQPAAVKVNNQTLQHPLDVANAFNDYFVGCATTLIAKLGNDMQSERPHAGQAPPTVQSPCIRQEFSFRPVPVSVITKLLRKQKMKYQSGPDQIPAMLLKISAPAIANPVATLINESLATGYIPKLWKTARVVPIHKSGDITLVSNYRPISLLPVMSKVLEKCVYTQLRDYYQYWNYLTPDQSGFRPNHSTTTALLKVCNDIQAGMEQGNLTGAIFLDFAKAFDTVDHGILLEKLKNSGIGDRTLTWFQSYVSDRSQYVSISGSSSLPLPVTCGVPQGSILGPLLFTIFINDLPNVCKASTVHMYADDTVIYTSKPNLPQLEAVLQEQFTEVEKWIKNNKLFLNTDKTVTMLFGTAPKLHKLQNHHLCVGTKSNGTLTTVTSLKYLGMWLDPNLSFGPHIEKLSTKLYPKLGALYRNKSCLSPAVRKQIVQQMLMPAIDYGDVVYAAAPQTHLHKLTTLYNSFCRFALQCNYMTHHCDLLKELNWPSLESRRTLHLSSLVFKSISGKLPPYLNRLLPPAAPSSYNLRSRTSTLLAIPQYKKTVARSSFSYRAPQLWNNLPDIIKSSPSLKSLKSSLLTYLNTECTCKHVT
;
A
#
# COMPACT_ATOMS: atom_id res chain seq x y z
N MET A 1 58.45 -13.54 20.64
CA MET A 1 59.61 -13.23 19.78
C MET A 1 59.09 -12.58 18.50
N LYS A 2 59.61 -11.41 18.13
CA LYS A 2 59.11 -10.54 17.04
C LYS A 2 59.91 -10.77 15.75
N SER A 3 59.22 -10.77 14.61
CA SER A 3 59.78 -10.46 13.29
C SER A 3 59.50 -8.97 12.98
N PRO A 4 60.38 -8.23 12.27
CA PRO A 4 60.40 -6.75 12.29
C PRO A 4 59.39 -6.04 11.37
N ASN A 5 58.58 -6.74 10.55
CA ASN A 5 57.82 -6.11 9.45
C ASN A 5 56.29 -6.29 9.50
N HIS A 6 55.66 -6.27 10.67
CA HIS A 6 54.19 -6.27 10.79
C HIS A 6 53.68 -4.99 11.48
N THR A 7 52.76 -4.28 10.81
CA THR A 7 52.05 -3.14 11.38
C THR A 7 51.12 -3.58 12.52
N LEU A 8 51.36 -3.07 13.73
CA LEU A 8 50.59 -3.31 14.96
C LEU A 8 49.29 -2.49 14.97
N LEU A 9 48.34 -2.82 14.09
CA LEU A 9 47.09 -2.04 13.96
C LEU A 9 45.97 -2.50 14.90
N ASP A 10 45.88 -3.81 15.20
CA ASP A 10 44.71 -4.40 15.88
C ASP A 10 45.08 -5.01 17.25
N TRP A 11 44.48 -4.50 18.33
CA TRP A 11 44.75 -4.89 19.73
C TRP A 11 43.57 -5.67 20.33
N ILE A 12 43.86 -6.77 21.03
CA ILE A 12 42.89 -7.44 21.91
C ILE A 12 43.31 -7.21 23.36
N LEU A 13 42.57 -6.36 24.06
CA LEU A 13 42.76 -6.07 25.48
C LEU A 13 41.75 -6.89 26.29
N SER A 14 42.23 -7.59 27.33
CA SER A 14 41.38 -8.39 28.23
C SER A 14 41.73 -8.08 29.68
N SER A 15 40.71 -7.80 30.50
CA SER A 15 40.83 -7.68 31.95
C SER A 15 40.83 -9.03 32.68
N SER A 16 40.75 -10.15 31.95
CA SER A 16 40.73 -11.52 32.50
C SER A 16 41.59 -12.45 31.62
N PRO A 17 42.93 -12.34 31.68
CA PRO A 17 43.85 -13.11 30.84
C PRO A 17 43.77 -14.63 31.11
N ASP A 18 43.42 -15.02 32.33
CA ASP A 18 43.16 -16.41 32.76
C ASP A 18 42.06 -17.12 31.95
N ARG A 19 41.11 -16.35 31.41
CA ARG A 19 40.04 -16.86 30.56
C ARG A 19 40.42 -16.93 29.09
N ILE A 20 41.59 -16.42 28.71
CA ILE A 20 42.09 -16.52 27.34
C ILE A 20 42.90 -17.80 27.21
N GLN A 21 42.45 -18.72 26.36
CA GLN A 21 43.12 -19.97 26.08
C GLN A 21 44.17 -19.81 24.97
N GLU A 22 43.87 -19.00 23.96
CA GLU A 22 44.74 -18.78 22.80
C GLU A 22 44.45 -17.40 22.21
N ALA A 23 45.44 -16.77 21.60
CA ALA A 23 45.25 -15.58 20.79
C ALA A 23 46.24 -15.59 19.63
N GLY A 24 45.85 -15.01 18.51
CA GLY A 24 46.70 -14.97 17.33
C GLY A 24 46.05 -14.26 16.15
N VAL A 25 46.63 -14.48 14.98
CA VAL A 25 46.18 -13.86 13.74
C VAL A 25 45.83 -14.96 12.74
N LEU A 26 44.54 -15.09 12.43
CA LEU A 26 44.04 -15.96 11.38
C LEU A 26 44.09 -15.24 10.03
N ALA A 27 44.78 -15.87 9.09
CA ALA A 27 44.60 -15.56 7.69
C ALA A 27 43.13 -15.80 7.32
N ASN A 28 42.41 -14.76 6.90
CA ASN A 28 41.09 -14.93 6.30
C ASN A 28 41.15 -14.53 4.82
N SER A 29 40.26 -15.10 4.01
CA SER A 29 40.15 -14.85 2.57
C SER A 29 39.03 -13.87 2.21
N PHE A 30 38.45 -13.20 3.22
CA PHE A 30 37.28 -12.33 3.08
C PHE A 30 37.60 -10.84 3.26
N SER A 31 38.76 -10.49 3.81
CA SER A 31 39.25 -9.11 4.00
C SER A 31 40.75 -9.02 3.71
N ASP A 32 41.17 -7.81 3.34
CA ASP A 32 42.54 -7.30 3.27
C ASP A 32 43.25 -7.24 4.64
N HIS A 33 42.49 -7.27 5.74
CA HIS A 33 43.01 -7.41 7.10
C HIS A 33 42.94 -8.86 7.57
N CYS A 34 44.02 -9.33 8.20
CA CYS A 34 44.00 -10.65 8.85
C CYS A 34 43.09 -10.59 10.08
N LEU A 35 42.33 -11.66 10.32
CA LEU A 35 41.45 -11.72 11.48
C LEU A 35 42.31 -11.93 12.72
N VAL A 36 42.40 -10.94 13.60
CA VAL A 36 42.94 -11.18 14.95
C VAL A 36 41.88 -11.94 15.74
N TYR A 37 42.28 -13.04 16.37
CA TYR A 37 41.38 -13.87 17.17
C TYR A 37 41.94 -14.08 18.57
N CYS A 38 41.00 -14.32 19.48
CA CYS A 38 41.26 -14.73 20.84
C CYS A 38 40.23 -15.80 21.20
N VAL A 39 40.71 -16.97 21.59
CA VAL A 39 39.88 -18.06 22.10
C VAL A 39 39.72 -17.85 23.59
N ARG A 40 38.53 -17.40 23.99
CA ARG A 40 38.16 -17.27 25.39
C ARG A 40 37.45 -18.54 25.85
N LYS A 41 37.81 -19.06 27.03
CA LYS A 41 37.08 -20.13 27.72
C LYS A 41 35.68 -19.61 28.06
N ILE A 42 34.71 -19.96 27.23
CA ILE A 42 33.29 -19.69 27.43
C ILE A 42 32.56 -21.02 27.32
N LYS A 43 31.63 -21.31 28.23
CA LYS A 43 30.61 -22.33 28.00
C LYS A 43 29.71 -21.84 26.85
N ALA A 44 30.06 -22.18 25.60
CA ALA A 44 29.27 -21.78 24.45
C ALA A 44 27.89 -22.46 24.51
N LEU A 45 26.84 -21.68 24.68
CA LEU A 45 25.47 -22.14 24.48
C LEU A 45 25.29 -22.43 22.99
N LYS A 46 25.31 -23.71 22.60
CA LYS A 46 24.96 -24.09 21.22
C LYS A 46 23.52 -23.66 20.97
N SER A 47 23.32 -22.77 20.01
CA SER A 47 21.96 -22.40 19.59
C SER A 47 21.25 -23.66 19.08
N PRO A 48 20.07 -24.01 19.63
CA PRO A 48 19.35 -25.19 19.19
C PRO A 48 18.99 -25.05 17.70
N PRO A 49 18.96 -26.15 16.94
CA PRO A 49 18.55 -26.10 15.54
C PRO A 49 17.12 -25.56 15.43
N LYS A 50 16.89 -24.65 14.48
CA LYS A 50 15.53 -24.15 14.21
C LYS A 50 14.68 -25.28 13.64
N VAL A 51 13.70 -25.74 14.41
CA VAL A 51 12.70 -26.72 13.99
C VAL A 51 11.40 -25.98 13.71
N ILE A 52 10.79 -26.22 12.56
CA ILE A 52 9.48 -25.67 12.19
C ILE A 52 8.48 -26.80 12.00
N THR A 53 7.21 -26.56 12.35
CA THR A 53 6.11 -27.48 12.06
C THR A 53 5.48 -27.11 10.72
N THR A 54 5.36 -28.05 9.80
CA THR A 54 4.74 -27.86 8.47
C THR A 54 3.86 -29.06 8.11
N ARG A 55 2.91 -28.89 7.20
CA ARG A 55 2.09 -30.00 6.69
C ARG A 55 2.84 -30.82 5.65
N SER A 56 2.70 -32.14 5.74
CA SER A 56 3.26 -33.07 4.76
C SER A 56 2.24 -33.36 3.66
N PHE A 57 2.56 -32.96 2.44
CA PHE A 57 1.75 -33.24 1.25
C PHE A 57 2.22 -34.48 0.47
N LYS A 58 3.18 -35.25 1.03
CA LYS A 58 3.83 -36.37 0.32
C LYS A 58 2.84 -37.45 -0.13
N LYS A 59 1.74 -37.65 0.61
CA LYS A 59 0.69 -38.64 0.31
C LYS A 59 -0.67 -38.00 0.00
N PHE A 60 -0.70 -36.68 -0.23
CA PHE A 60 -1.95 -35.96 -0.41
C PHE A 60 -2.52 -36.20 -1.82
N ILE A 61 -3.71 -36.80 -1.90
CA ILE A 61 -4.43 -37.03 -3.16
C ILE A 61 -5.74 -36.24 -3.13
N LEU A 62 -5.88 -35.29 -4.05
CA LEU A 62 -7.01 -34.35 -4.04
C LEU A 62 -8.36 -35.04 -4.22
N GLU A 63 -8.48 -36.04 -5.10
CA GLU A 63 -9.77 -36.72 -5.32
C GLU A 63 -10.24 -37.49 -4.10
N SER A 64 -9.34 -38.23 -3.44
CA SER A 64 -9.67 -38.96 -2.21
C SER A 64 -10.06 -38.00 -1.08
N PHE A 65 -9.30 -36.91 -0.89
CA PHE A 65 -9.66 -35.86 0.06
C PHE A 65 -11.06 -35.26 -0.21
N LEU A 66 -11.38 -34.97 -1.48
CA LEU A 66 -12.70 -34.46 -1.84
C LEU A 66 -13.82 -35.49 -1.69
N SER A 67 -13.53 -36.76 -1.93
CA SER A 67 -14.47 -37.87 -1.72
C SER A 67 -14.86 -37.97 -0.25
N ASP A 68 -13.87 -38.02 0.65
CA ASP A 68 -14.09 -38.13 2.09
C ASP A 68 -14.90 -36.93 2.61
N LEU A 69 -14.59 -35.72 2.13
CA LEU A 69 -15.38 -34.53 2.48
C LEU A 69 -16.83 -34.59 2.00
N LYS A 70 -17.12 -35.22 0.86
CA LYS A 70 -18.48 -35.36 0.34
C LYS A 70 -19.29 -36.41 1.11
N GLN A 71 -18.63 -37.39 1.71
CA GLN A 71 -19.26 -38.45 2.51
C GLN A 71 -19.66 -37.99 3.92
N LEU A 72 -19.12 -36.86 4.39
CA LEU A 72 -19.48 -36.29 5.68
C LEU A 72 -20.98 -35.91 5.73
N PRO A 73 -21.66 -36.13 6.86
CA PRO A 73 -23.10 -35.90 7.01
C PRO A 73 -23.41 -34.40 7.20
N TRP A 74 -23.11 -33.58 6.19
CA TRP A 74 -23.31 -32.11 6.25
C TRP A 74 -24.75 -31.68 6.51
N TYR A 75 -25.74 -32.54 6.24
CA TYR A 75 -27.15 -32.28 6.57
C TYR A 75 -27.35 -32.01 8.07
N ARG A 76 -26.46 -32.51 8.95
CA ARG A 76 -26.49 -32.26 10.38
C ARG A 76 -26.37 -30.77 10.73
N LEU A 77 -25.76 -29.95 9.87
CA LEU A 77 -25.69 -28.50 10.09
C LEU A 77 -27.07 -27.85 10.19
N ASN A 78 -28.07 -28.37 9.46
CA ASN A 78 -29.45 -27.86 9.53
C ASN A 78 -30.19 -28.32 10.81
N LEU A 79 -29.65 -29.30 11.52
CA LEU A 79 -30.24 -29.88 12.73
C LEU A 79 -29.67 -29.27 14.00
N ILE A 80 -28.56 -28.53 13.91
CA ILE A 80 -27.92 -27.87 15.04
C ILE A 80 -28.54 -26.47 15.19
N PRO A 81 -29.32 -26.19 16.24
CA PRO A 81 -30.02 -24.90 16.38
C PRO A 81 -29.06 -23.74 16.69
N ASP A 82 -27.99 -24.00 17.43
CA ASP A 82 -27.01 -23.00 17.79
C ASP A 82 -25.94 -22.84 16.71
N LEU A 83 -25.81 -21.62 16.19
CA LEU A 83 -24.89 -21.34 15.08
C LEU A 83 -23.42 -21.49 15.49
N ASP A 84 -23.06 -21.21 16.75
CA ASP A 84 -21.68 -21.43 17.22
C ASP A 84 -21.34 -22.93 17.18
N CYS A 85 -22.21 -23.80 17.72
CA CYS A 85 -22.07 -25.25 17.63
C CYS A 85 -22.02 -25.76 16.19
N ALA A 86 -22.83 -25.19 15.27
CA ALA A 86 -22.83 -25.58 13.87
C ALA A 86 -21.49 -25.23 13.18
N VAL A 87 -20.93 -24.05 13.48
CA VAL A 87 -19.62 -23.64 12.97
C VAL A 87 -18.49 -24.48 13.57
N GLU A 88 -18.55 -24.82 14.85
CA GLU A 88 -17.61 -25.70 15.52
C GLU A 88 -17.63 -27.10 14.90
N TYR A 89 -18.82 -27.66 14.69
CA TYR A 89 -19.00 -28.95 14.00
C TYR A 89 -18.40 -28.92 12.59
N PHE A 90 -18.68 -27.88 11.81
CA PHE A 90 -18.10 -27.73 10.47
C PHE A 90 -16.57 -27.69 10.52
N GLN A 91 -16.00 -26.89 11.43
CA GLN A 91 -14.56 -26.74 11.57
C GLN A 91 -13.89 -28.05 12.00
N SER A 92 -14.46 -28.78 12.96
CA SER A 92 -13.90 -30.04 13.46
C SER A 92 -13.84 -31.08 12.35
N GLU A 93 -14.95 -31.28 11.62
CA GLU A 93 -15.05 -32.26 10.54
C GLU A 93 -14.08 -31.95 9.39
N LEU A 94 -14.01 -30.67 8.97
CA LEU A 94 -13.09 -30.24 7.93
C LEU A 94 -11.63 -30.45 8.34
N LEU A 95 -11.26 -30.09 9.58
CA LEU A 95 -9.89 -30.24 10.08
C LEU A 95 -9.52 -31.71 10.31
N GLN A 96 -10.46 -32.55 10.73
CA GLN A 96 -10.25 -33.99 10.90
C GLN A 96 -9.85 -34.63 9.57
N VAL A 97 -10.65 -34.45 8.52
CA VAL A 97 -10.33 -34.98 7.19
C VAL A 97 -9.01 -34.38 6.68
N TRP A 98 -8.79 -33.08 6.88
CA TRP A 98 -7.54 -32.43 6.48
C TRP A 98 -6.31 -32.99 7.19
N ASN A 99 -6.41 -33.30 8.47
CA ASN A 99 -5.31 -33.86 9.27
C ASN A 99 -4.98 -35.29 8.85
N SER A 100 -5.98 -36.08 8.45
CA SER A 100 -5.79 -37.43 7.90
C SER A 100 -5.03 -37.41 6.56
N HIS A 101 -5.39 -36.48 5.67
CA HIS A 101 -4.81 -36.39 4.32
C HIS A 101 -3.48 -35.61 4.26
N ALA A 102 -3.27 -34.64 5.14
CA ALA A 102 -2.10 -33.76 5.14
C ALA A 102 -1.56 -33.50 6.57
N PRO A 103 -0.99 -34.51 7.25
CA PRO A 103 -0.60 -34.41 8.66
C PRO A 103 0.55 -33.43 8.92
N LEU A 104 0.58 -32.86 10.13
CA LEU A 104 1.66 -31.98 10.59
C LEU A 104 2.93 -32.80 10.87
N ARG A 105 4.09 -32.25 10.49
CA ARG A 105 5.42 -32.81 10.75
C ARG A 105 6.41 -31.72 11.17
N LYS A 106 7.31 -32.05 12.10
CA LYS A 106 8.45 -31.20 12.49
C LYS A 106 9.59 -31.39 11.48
N VAL A 107 10.12 -30.29 10.97
CA VAL A 107 11.23 -30.28 10.01
C VAL A 107 12.34 -29.36 10.52
N ARG A 108 13.57 -29.87 10.53
CA ARG A 108 14.76 -29.07 10.86
C ARG A 108 15.11 -28.17 9.68
N VAL A 109 15.22 -26.87 9.92
CA VAL A 109 15.69 -25.91 8.92
C VAL A 109 17.18 -26.13 8.72
N LYS A 110 17.58 -26.54 7.51
CA LYS A 110 19.00 -26.62 7.10
C LYS A 110 19.49 -25.23 6.70
N GLY A 111 20.80 -24.97 6.84
CA GLY A 111 21.42 -23.74 6.36
C GLY A 111 21.20 -23.55 4.85
N THR A 112 21.14 -22.30 4.40
CA THR A 112 20.97 -21.97 2.99
C THR A 112 22.27 -22.20 2.22
N HIS A 113 22.31 -23.25 1.41
CA HIS A 113 23.34 -23.43 0.39
C HIS A 113 23.18 -22.34 -0.68
N LEU A 114 24.29 -21.70 -1.08
CA LEU A 114 24.27 -20.74 -2.19
C LEU A 114 24.07 -21.51 -3.50
N PRO A 115 22.97 -21.31 -4.24
CA PRO A 115 22.63 -22.16 -5.38
C PRO A 115 23.65 -22.15 -6.52
N TRP A 116 24.47 -21.11 -6.61
CA TRP A 116 25.49 -20.93 -7.65
C TRP A 116 26.89 -21.42 -7.25
N VAL A 117 27.08 -21.92 -6.02
CA VAL A 117 28.38 -22.51 -5.60
C VAL A 117 28.40 -23.98 -6.01
N THR A 118 29.23 -24.29 -7.01
CA THR A 118 29.42 -25.65 -7.55
C THR A 118 30.61 -26.35 -6.88
N ALA A 119 30.79 -27.65 -7.14
CA ALA A 119 31.97 -28.38 -6.69
C ALA A 119 33.27 -27.77 -7.25
N ASP A 120 33.27 -27.38 -8.53
CA ASP A 120 34.43 -26.74 -9.19
C ASP A 120 34.79 -25.39 -8.55
N LEU A 121 33.81 -24.55 -8.27
CA LEU A 121 34.04 -23.28 -7.56
C LEU A 121 34.60 -23.51 -6.16
N THR A 122 34.15 -24.57 -5.50
CA THR A 122 34.65 -24.96 -4.19
C THR A 122 36.12 -25.35 -4.26
N LEU A 123 36.52 -26.13 -5.27
CA LEU A 123 37.91 -26.50 -5.53
C LEU A 123 38.77 -25.26 -5.83
N MET A 124 38.24 -24.30 -6.61
CA MET A 124 38.92 -23.03 -6.87
C MET A 124 39.14 -22.22 -5.59
N TYR A 125 38.15 -22.15 -4.70
CA TYR A 125 38.32 -21.49 -3.40
C TYR A 125 39.42 -22.16 -2.56
N GLN A 126 39.46 -23.49 -2.53
CA GLN A 126 40.50 -24.26 -1.83
C GLN A 126 41.89 -23.98 -2.42
N LEU A 127 42.03 -23.94 -3.75
CA LEU A 127 43.30 -23.64 -4.41
C LEU A 127 43.77 -22.21 -4.12
N ARG A 128 42.87 -21.22 -4.18
CA ARG A 128 43.16 -19.84 -3.79
C ARG A 128 43.67 -19.78 -2.34
N ASP A 129 42.97 -20.46 -1.43
CA ASP A 129 43.29 -20.44 -0.01
C ASP A 129 44.63 -21.15 0.27
N SER A 130 44.93 -22.24 -0.44
CA SER A 130 46.24 -22.90 -0.40
C SER A 130 47.36 -21.98 -0.87
N ARG A 131 47.19 -21.25 -1.99
CA ARG A 131 48.21 -20.30 -2.49
C ARG A 131 48.43 -19.12 -1.54
N TRP A 132 47.37 -18.67 -0.86
CA TRP A 132 47.48 -17.65 0.18
C TRP A 132 48.29 -18.14 1.38
N SER A 133 48.02 -19.37 1.85
CA SER A 133 48.79 -20.00 2.92
C SER A 133 50.27 -20.14 2.54
N ASN A 134 50.58 -20.57 1.32
CA ASN A 134 51.96 -20.68 0.83
C ASN A 134 52.68 -19.32 0.83
N PHE A 135 52.06 -18.26 0.29
CA PHE A 135 52.62 -16.92 0.32
C PHE A 135 52.90 -16.45 1.75
N LYS A 136 52.01 -16.74 2.70
CA LYS A 136 52.24 -16.40 4.11
C LYS A 136 53.43 -17.14 4.72
N SER A 137 53.68 -18.37 4.30
CA SER A 137 54.81 -19.18 4.78
C SER A 137 56.13 -18.76 4.13
N THR A 138 56.14 -18.40 2.85
CA THR A 138 57.36 -18.15 2.08
C THR A 138 57.74 -16.67 1.98
N GLY A 139 56.77 -15.76 2.06
CA GLY A 139 56.96 -14.32 1.78
C GLY A 139 57.33 -14.00 0.32
N SER A 140 57.31 -14.99 -0.57
CA SER A 140 57.81 -14.86 -1.95
C SER A 140 56.86 -14.04 -2.83
N MET A 141 57.42 -13.13 -3.63
CA MET A 141 56.64 -12.33 -4.58
C MET A 141 55.99 -13.19 -5.68
N ASN A 142 56.60 -14.34 -6.00
CA ASN A 142 56.04 -15.32 -6.94
C ASN A 142 54.76 -15.97 -6.38
N ASP A 143 54.78 -16.37 -5.10
CA ASP A 143 53.59 -16.94 -4.45
C ASP A 143 52.46 -15.90 -4.30
N HIS A 144 52.82 -14.63 -4.06
CA HIS A 144 51.85 -13.54 -4.06
C HIS A 144 51.22 -13.30 -5.45
N TYR A 145 52.01 -13.44 -6.52
CA TYR A 145 51.51 -13.37 -7.90
C TYR A 145 50.52 -14.51 -8.19
N GLU A 146 50.88 -15.75 -7.85
CA GLU A 146 50.01 -16.93 -8.05
C GLU A 146 48.72 -16.85 -7.22
N TYR A 147 48.80 -16.36 -5.98
CA TYR A 147 47.60 -16.07 -5.18
C TYR A 147 46.70 -15.03 -5.86
N ARG A 148 47.26 -13.90 -6.32
CA ARG A 148 46.48 -12.84 -6.99
C ARG A 148 45.80 -13.37 -8.26
N LYS A 149 46.49 -14.20 -9.04
CA LYS A 149 45.93 -14.89 -10.22
C LYS A 149 44.76 -15.79 -9.83
N CYS A 150 44.94 -16.67 -8.84
CA CYS A 150 43.87 -17.55 -8.35
C CYS A 150 42.68 -16.76 -7.77
N ARG A 151 42.93 -15.71 -6.99
CA ARG A 151 41.90 -14.83 -6.42
C ARG A 151 41.07 -14.15 -7.50
N ASN A 152 41.72 -13.60 -8.52
CA ASN A 152 41.05 -12.92 -9.61
C ASN A 152 40.19 -13.90 -10.42
N GLU A 153 40.70 -15.10 -10.70
CA GLU A 153 39.94 -16.15 -11.40
C GLU A 153 38.76 -16.64 -10.56
N CYS A 154 38.95 -16.93 -9.28
CA CYS A 154 37.86 -17.28 -8.35
C CYS A 154 36.76 -16.21 -8.35
N THR A 155 37.16 -14.94 -8.29
CA THR A 155 36.23 -13.80 -8.28
C THR A 155 35.45 -13.73 -9.60
N LYS A 156 36.13 -13.91 -10.73
CA LYS A 156 35.52 -13.93 -12.06
C LYS A 156 34.51 -15.07 -12.19
N GLN A 157 34.92 -16.30 -11.86
CA GLN A 157 34.06 -17.49 -11.96
C GLN A 157 32.86 -17.41 -11.01
N THR A 158 33.06 -16.91 -9.78
CA THR A 158 31.95 -16.68 -8.84
C THR A 158 30.94 -15.68 -9.41
N LYS A 159 31.40 -14.59 -10.02
CA LYS A 159 30.51 -13.60 -10.67
C LYS A 159 29.78 -14.21 -11.85
N MET A 160 30.45 -15.03 -12.67
CA MET A 160 29.85 -15.70 -13.83
C MET A 160 28.80 -16.73 -13.41
N ALA A 161 29.10 -17.61 -12.45
CA ALA A 161 28.16 -18.60 -11.94
C ALA A 161 26.92 -17.96 -11.30
N LYS A 162 27.12 -16.90 -10.51
CA LYS A 162 26.02 -16.12 -9.93
C LYS A 162 25.16 -15.48 -11.04
N ALA A 163 25.79 -14.86 -12.03
CA ALA A 163 25.10 -14.25 -13.17
C ALA A 163 24.29 -15.27 -13.96
N HIS A 164 24.88 -16.44 -14.25
CA HIS A 164 24.22 -17.55 -14.95
C HIS A 164 22.98 -18.02 -14.20
N TYR A 165 23.14 -18.35 -12.91
CA TYR A 165 22.04 -18.79 -12.05
C TYR A 165 20.85 -17.82 -12.06
N PHE A 166 21.12 -16.51 -11.87
CA PHE A 166 20.06 -15.52 -11.84
C PHE A 166 19.43 -15.30 -13.22
N ASN A 167 20.22 -15.28 -14.29
CA ASN A 167 19.70 -15.15 -15.65
C ASN A 167 18.75 -16.30 -15.99
N GLU A 168 19.18 -17.54 -15.79
CA GLU A 168 18.33 -18.71 -16.04
C GLU A 168 17.06 -18.68 -15.20
N ASN A 169 17.19 -18.47 -13.89
CA ASN A 169 16.04 -18.49 -12.99
C ASN A 169 15.04 -17.35 -13.31
N LEU A 170 15.52 -16.16 -13.70
CA LEU A 170 14.67 -15.05 -14.10
C LEU A 170 14.01 -15.27 -15.46
N ASN A 171 14.74 -15.78 -16.45
CA ASN A 171 14.19 -16.10 -17.78
C ASN A 171 13.12 -17.20 -17.68
N ASN A 172 13.38 -18.26 -16.90
CA ASN A 172 12.43 -19.36 -16.69
C ASN A 172 11.15 -18.91 -15.95
N ASN A 173 11.22 -17.82 -15.18
CA ASN A 173 10.09 -17.27 -14.44
C ASN A 173 9.57 -15.95 -15.02
N ILE A 174 9.96 -15.58 -16.24
CA ILE A 174 9.60 -14.28 -16.85
C ILE A 174 8.07 -14.07 -16.93
N SER A 175 7.34 -15.14 -17.19
CA SER A 175 5.88 -15.22 -17.26
C SER A 175 5.20 -15.48 -15.90
N ASN A 176 5.97 -15.71 -14.83
CA ASN A 176 5.48 -15.95 -13.47
C ASN A 176 5.88 -14.79 -12.54
N PRO A 177 5.06 -13.71 -12.45
CA PRO A 177 5.43 -12.50 -11.73
C PRO A 177 5.83 -12.74 -10.28
N ARG A 178 5.18 -13.69 -9.58
CA ARG A 178 5.45 -13.95 -8.17
C ARG A 178 6.87 -14.47 -7.95
N ASN A 179 7.28 -15.45 -8.76
CA ASN A 179 8.62 -16.01 -8.66
C ASN A 179 9.67 -15.04 -9.21
N PHE A 180 9.37 -14.36 -10.31
CA PHE A 180 10.21 -13.32 -10.89
C PHE A 180 10.61 -12.26 -9.86
N TRP A 181 9.62 -11.64 -9.21
CA TRP A 181 9.88 -10.58 -8.22
C TRP A 181 10.57 -11.10 -6.96
N ARG A 182 10.30 -12.34 -6.55
CA ARG A 182 11.03 -12.99 -5.46
C ARG A 182 12.51 -13.17 -5.78
N THR A 183 12.83 -13.54 -7.03
CA THR A 183 14.22 -13.68 -7.47
C THR A 183 14.90 -12.32 -7.57
N ILE A 184 14.23 -11.28 -8.10
CA ILE A 184 14.76 -9.90 -8.11
C ILE A 184 15.03 -9.38 -6.69
N SER A 185 14.13 -9.65 -5.73
CA SER A 185 14.35 -9.26 -4.33
C SER A 185 15.49 -10.00 -3.64
N ASN A 186 15.96 -11.12 -4.20
CA ASN A 186 17.15 -11.82 -3.71
C ASN A 186 18.45 -11.28 -4.33
N ILE A 187 18.37 -10.63 -5.50
CA ILE A 187 19.49 -9.95 -6.15
C ILE A 187 19.75 -8.61 -5.46
N GLN A 188 18.68 -7.88 -5.18
CA GLN A 188 18.71 -6.71 -4.32
C GLN A 188 18.87 -7.19 -2.87
N ALA A 189 19.54 -6.43 -2.00
CA ALA A 189 19.69 -6.84 -0.60
C ALA A 189 18.31 -7.20 -0.01
N PRO A 190 18.21 -8.28 0.79
CA PRO A 190 16.92 -8.69 1.33
C PRO A 190 16.29 -7.50 2.05
N PRO A 191 15.00 -7.19 1.80
CA PRO A 191 14.33 -6.14 2.54
C PRO A 191 14.44 -6.47 4.03
N VAL A 192 14.85 -5.49 4.83
CA VAL A 192 14.89 -5.57 6.29
C VAL A 192 13.44 -5.57 6.78
N HIS A 193 12.74 -6.69 6.60
CA HIS A 193 11.48 -6.98 7.27
C HIS A 193 11.78 -7.78 8.53
N SER A 194 12.64 -7.23 9.39
CA SER A 194 12.83 -7.76 10.73
C SER A 194 11.58 -7.41 11.52
N GLN A 195 10.83 -8.43 11.95
CA GLN A 195 9.97 -8.26 13.12
C GLN A 195 10.84 -7.68 14.25
N PRO A 196 10.34 -6.73 15.05
CA PRO A 196 11.15 -6.10 16.09
C PRO A 196 11.69 -7.17 17.02
N ALA A 197 13.01 -7.26 17.11
CA ALA A 197 13.68 -8.13 18.07
C ALA A 197 13.56 -7.58 19.50
N ALA A 198 13.30 -6.27 19.63
CA ALA A 198 13.12 -5.59 20.90
C ALA A 198 12.21 -4.37 20.75
N VAL A 199 11.56 -3.99 21.86
CA VAL A 199 10.66 -2.84 21.95
C VAL A 199 10.93 -2.07 23.24
N LYS A 200 10.86 -0.74 23.18
CA LYS A 200 10.95 0.13 24.35
C LYS A 200 9.57 0.42 24.92
N VAL A 201 9.34 0.08 26.18
CA VAL A 201 8.14 0.41 26.95
C VAL A 201 8.59 1.00 28.28
N ASN A 202 8.12 2.20 28.64
CA ASN A 202 8.46 2.87 29.91
C ASN A 202 9.97 2.92 30.21
N ASN A 203 10.79 3.30 29.23
CA ASN A 203 12.27 3.31 29.29
C ASN A 203 12.96 1.95 29.53
N GLN A 204 12.22 0.84 29.53
CA GLN A 204 12.76 -0.52 29.56
C GLN A 204 12.74 -1.14 28.17
N THR A 205 13.77 -1.93 27.85
CA THR A 205 13.87 -2.64 26.56
C THR A 205 13.43 -4.08 26.75
N LEU A 206 12.25 -4.41 26.21
CA LEU A 206 11.73 -5.78 26.16
C LEU A 206 12.32 -6.50 24.95
N GLN A 207 12.90 -7.69 25.15
CA GLN A 207 13.53 -8.48 24.08
C GLN A 207 12.90 -9.87 23.93
N HIS A 208 12.19 -10.35 24.97
CA HIS A 208 11.56 -11.66 24.91
C HIS A 208 10.33 -11.61 23.98
N PRO A 209 10.16 -12.55 23.02
CA PRO A 209 9.09 -12.47 22.02
C PRO A 209 7.67 -12.39 22.59
N LEU A 210 7.42 -13.02 23.74
CA LEU A 210 6.12 -12.97 24.40
C LEU A 210 5.83 -11.57 24.99
N ASP A 211 6.82 -10.97 25.67
CA ASP A 211 6.67 -9.64 26.27
C ASP A 211 6.51 -8.57 25.19
N VAL A 212 7.25 -8.72 24.10
CA VAL A 212 7.11 -7.87 22.92
C VAL A 212 5.70 -8.03 22.32
N ALA A 213 5.17 -9.25 22.19
CA ALA A 213 3.81 -9.48 21.69
C ALA A 213 2.75 -8.87 22.62
N ASN A 214 2.88 -9.02 23.94
CA ASN A 214 1.98 -8.41 24.92
C ASN A 214 2.01 -6.88 24.84
N ALA A 215 3.20 -6.27 24.84
CA ALA A 215 3.36 -4.82 24.71
C ALA A 215 2.69 -4.25 23.45
N PHE A 216 2.78 -4.96 22.32
CA PHE A 216 2.06 -4.57 21.11
C PHE A 216 0.54 -4.72 21.27
N ASN A 217 0.07 -5.83 21.86
CA ASN A 217 -1.37 -6.04 22.01
C ASN A 217 -2.00 -5.02 22.95
N ASP A 218 -1.35 -4.78 24.10
CA ASP A 218 -1.73 -3.77 25.10
C ASP A 218 -1.78 -2.39 24.45
N TYR A 219 -0.77 -2.03 23.66
CA TYR A 219 -0.75 -0.76 22.95
C TYR A 219 -1.87 -0.63 21.92
N PHE A 220 -2.10 -1.67 21.10
CA PHE A 220 -3.11 -1.60 20.04
C PHE A 220 -4.53 -1.57 20.58
N VAL A 221 -4.84 -2.33 21.64
CA VAL A 221 -6.15 -2.30 22.30
C VAL A 221 -6.29 -1.05 23.17
N GLY A 222 -5.28 -0.73 23.98
CA GLY A 222 -5.35 0.36 24.95
C GLY A 222 -5.31 1.75 24.34
N CYS A 223 -4.76 1.93 23.13
CA CYS A 223 -4.61 3.28 22.57
C CYS A 223 -5.95 4.00 22.37
N ALA A 224 -6.99 3.29 21.96
CA ALA A 224 -8.29 3.92 21.78
C ALA A 224 -8.88 4.36 23.13
N THR A 225 -8.75 3.54 24.16
CA THR A 225 -9.13 3.88 25.55
C THR A 225 -8.35 5.08 26.08
N THR A 226 -7.03 5.14 25.85
CA THR A 226 -6.21 6.29 26.25
C THR A 226 -6.63 7.58 25.56
N LEU A 227 -6.96 7.51 24.26
CA LEU A 227 -7.45 8.67 23.52
C LEU A 227 -8.83 9.12 24.05
N ILE A 228 -9.74 8.18 24.29
CA ILE A 228 -11.07 8.46 24.86
C ILE A 228 -10.96 9.07 26.27
N ALA A 229 -10.03 8.58 27.12
CA ALA A 229 -9.80 9.15 28.44
C ALA A 229 -9.33 10.62 28.37
N LYS A 230 -8.52 10.99 27.38
CA LYS A 230 -8.12 12.40 27.15
C LYS A 230 -9.34 13.29 26.84
N LEU A 231 -10.28 12.80 26.03
CA LEU A 231 -11.55 13.49 25.78
C LEU A 231 -12.38 13.68 27.05
N GLY A 232 -12.45 12.65 27.92
CA GLY A 232 -13.19 12.72 29.18
C GLY A 232 -12.73 13.83 30.11
N ASN A 233 -11.41 14.09 30.16
CA ASN A 233 -10.84 15.19 30.93
C ASN A 233 -11.15 16.57 30.32
N ASP A 234 -11.19 16.69 28.99
CA ASP A 234 -11.61 17.91 28.29
C ASP A 234 -13.13 18.16 28.36
N MET A 235 -13.94 17.16 28.74
CA MET A 235 -15.40 17.28 28.86
C MET A 235 -15.89 17.74 30.23
N GLN A 236 -15.04 17.80 31.27
CA GLN A 236 -15.43 18.32 32.58
C GLN A 236 -15.57 19.85 32.64
N SER A 237 -15.13 20.57 31.59
CA SER A 237 -15.22 22.04 31.50
C SER A 237 -16.47 22.57 30.79
N GLU A 238 -17.28 21.74 30.13
CA GLU A 238 -18.52 22.16 29.47
C GLU A 238 -19.63 21.12 29.72
N ARG A 239 -20.63 21.49 30.53
CA ARG A 239 -21.84 20.66 30.72
C ARG A 239 -22.49 20.40 29.35
N PRO A 240 -22.74 19.14 28.97
CA PRO A 240 -23.52 18.88 27.77
C PRO A 240 -24.94 19.42 27.98
N HIS A 241 -25.36 20.37 27.15
CA HIS A 241 -26.77 20.70 27.02
C HIS A 241 -27.48 19.45 26.49
N ALA A 242 -28.17 18.76 27.39
CA ALA A 242 -29.12 17.72 27.06
C ALA A 242 -30.17 18.30 26.09
N GLY A 243 -30.30 17.71 24.89
CA GLY A 243 -31.48 17.95 24.04
C GLY A 243 -31.23 18.24 22.56
N GLN A 244 -30.00 18.39 22.08
CA GLN A 244 -29.78 18.53 20.63
C GLN A 244 -29.26 17.22 20.04
N ALA A 245 -30.19 16.46 19.45
CA ALA A 245 -29.85 15.41 18.50
C ALA A 245 -28.87 15.98 17.46
N PRO A 246 -27.86 15.22 17.01
CA PRO A 246 -27.03 15.65 15.89
C PRO A 246 -27.94 16.11 14.74
N PRO A 247 -27.61 17.20 14.03
CA PRO A 247 -28.48 17.72 12.99
C PRO A 247 -28.82 16.58 12.03
N THR A 248 -30.07 16.17 12.04
CA THR A 248 -30.61 15.12 11.18
C THR A 248 -30.47 15.62 9.76
N VAL A 249 -29.39 15.24 9.10
CA VAL A 249 -29.20 15.52 7.68
C VAL A 249 -30.36 14.82 6.98
N GLN A 250 -31.15 15.59 6.24
CA GLN A 250 -32.21 15.06 5.37
C GLN A 250 -31.58 13.97 4.50
N SER A 251 -31.81 12.71 4.87
CA SER A 251 -31.43 11.58 4.05
C SER A 251 -32.19 11.72 2.73
N PRO A 252 -31.56 11.47 1.57
CA PRO A 252 -32.32 11.29 0.34
C PRO A 252 -33.41 10.25 0.64
N CYS A 253 -34.67 10.53 0.30
CA CYS A 253 -35.83 9.74 0.71
C CYS A 253 -35.58 8.22 0.55
N ILE A 254 -35.12 7.56 1.61
CA ILE A 254 -34.91 6.12 1.59
C ILE A 254 -36.30 5.53 1.73
N ARG A 255 -36.85 5.07 0.60
CA ARG A 255 -38.22 4.53 0.57
C ARG A 255 -38.29 3.07 0.99
N GLN A 256 -37.14 2.39 1.09
CA GLN A 256 -37.07 0.97 1.40
C GLN A 256 -35.87 0.67 2.30
N GLU A 257 -36.13 0.05 3.45
CA GLU A 257 -35.08 -0.43 4.35
C GLU A 257 -34.28 -1.58 3.74
N PHE A 258 -32.98 -1.61 4.01
CA PHE A 258 -32.10 -2.69 3.60
C PHE A 258 -32.26 -3.92 4.50
N SER A 259 -32.48 -5.06 3.85
CA SER A 259 -32.45 -6.38 4.47
C SER A 259 -31.53 -7.32 3.72
N PHE A 260 -30.86 -8.22 4.44
CA PHE A 260 -30.08 -9.27 3.79
C PHE A 260 -30.95 -10.20 2.95
N ARG A 261 -30.38 -10.62 1.83
CA ARG A 261 -30.92 -11.67 0.96
C ARG A 261 -30.10 -12.93 1.11
N PRO A 262 -30.71 -14.13 1.03
CA PRO A 262 -29.98 -15.39 0.99
C PRO A 262 -28.94 -15.41 -0.14
N VAL A 263 -27.77 -15.94 0.15
CA VAL A 263 -26.65 -16.05 -0.77
C VAL A 263 -26.68 -17.42 -1.45
N PRO A 264 -26.75 -17.49 -2.80
CA PRO A 264 -26.74 -18.75 -3.51
C PRO A 264 -25.42 -19.52 -3.35
N VAL A 265 -25.49 -20.84 -3.33
CA VAL A 265 -24.31 -21.74 -3.28
C VAL A 265 -23.33 -21.47 -4.43
N SER A 266 -23.83 -21.06 -5.60
CA SER A 266 -22.99 -20.71 -6.76
C SER A 266 -22.10 -19.49 -6.49
N VAL A 267 -22.57 -18.52 -5.70
CA VAL A 267 -21.79 -17.36 -5.26
C VAL A 267 -20.73 -17.78 -4.27
N ILE A 268 -21.10 -18.60 -3.27
CA ILE A 268 -20.15 -19.16 -2.28
C ILE A 268 -19.05 -19.97 -2.97
N THR A 269 -19.41 -20.85 -3.91
CA THR A 269 -18.46 -21.63 -4.71
C THR A 269 -17.44 -20.72 -5.41
N LYS A 270 -17.90 -19.63 -6.04
CA LYS A 270 -17.03 -18.63 -6.68
C LYS A 270 -16.11 -17.94 -5.66
N LEU A 271 -16.59 -17.60 -4.47
CA LEU A 271 -15.80 -16.97 -3.41
C LEU A 271 -14.73 -17.92 -2.85
N LEU A 272 -15.05 -19.19 -2.63
CA LEU A 272 -14.10 -20.21 -2.16
C LEU A 272 -13.01 -20.48 -3.21
N ARG A 273 -13.37 -20.65 -4.49
CA ARG A 273 -12.38 -20.88 -5.58
C ARG A 273 -11.44 -19.69 -5.81
N LYS A 274 -11.88 -18.48 -5.48
CA LYS A 274 -11.08 -17.24 -5.59
C LYS A 274 -10.09 -17.05 -4.43
N GLN A 275 -10.12 -17.88 -3.39
CA GLN A 275 -9.18 -17.78 -2.27
C GLN A 275 -7.72 -17.97 -2.74
N LYS A 276 -6.78 -17.43 -1.97
CA LYS A 276 -5.35 -17.48 -2.31
C LYS A 276 -4.77 -18.85 -1.92
N MET A 277 -3.83 -19.37 -2.72
CA MET A 277 -3.02 -20.54 -2.35
C MET A 277 -1.98 -20.14 -1.29
N LYS A 278 -2.44 -19.95 -0.05
CA LYS A 278 -1.64 -19.62 1.13
C LYS A 278 -1.87 -20.66 2.22
N TYR A 279 -0.77 -21.07 2.85
CA TYR A 279 -0.74 -22.09 3.90
C TYR A 279 -0.87 -21.52 5.31
N GLN A 280 -0.71 -20.20 5.48
CA GLN A 280 -0.96 -19.55 6.77
C GLN A 280 -2.46 -19.54 7.07
N SER A 281 -2.83 -20.07 8.22
CA SER A 281 -4.18 -20.03 8.77
C SER A 281 -4.39 -18.81 9.66
N GLY A 282 -5.65 -18.42 9.86
CA GLY A 282 -6.05 -17.49 10.91
C GLY A 282 -6.12 -18.20 12.28
N PRO A 283 -6.79 -17.58 13.26
CA PRO A 283 -7.07 -18.20 14.57
C PRO A 283 -7.82 -19.54 14.48
N ASP A 284 -8.62 -19.71 13.42
CA ASP A 284 -9.43 -20.90 13.10
C ASP A 284 -8.63 -22.12 12.60
N GLN A 285 -7.31 -21.98 12.42
CA GLN A 285 -6.43 -23.03 11.86
C GLN A 285 -6.77 -23.49 10.43
N ILE A 286 -7.75 -22.85 9.77
CA ILE A 286 -8.17 -23.14 8.39
C ILE A 286 -7.41 -22.20 7.43
N PRO A 287 -6.48 -22.72 6.61
CA PRO A 287 -5.79 -21.89 5.63
C PRO A 287 -6.68 -21.61 4.42
N ALA A 288 -6.48 -20.46 3.77
CA ALA A 288 -7.24 -20.07 2.58
C ALA A 288 -7.13 -21.08 1.43
N MET A 289 -6.00 -21.79 1.34
CA MET A 289 -5.81 -22.87 0.38
C MET A 289 -6.78 -24.03 0.62
N LEU A 290 -7.02 -24.42 1.88
CA LEU A 290 -7.90 -25.54 2.22
C LEU A 290 -9.32 -25.29 1.72
N LEU A 291 -9.85 -24.09 1.98
CA LEU A 291 -11.18 -23.69 1.50
C LEU A 291 -11.26 -23.67 -0.04
N LYS A 292 -10.18 -23.26 -0.72
CA LYS A 292 -10.13 -23.26 -2.18
C LYS A 292 -10.21 -24.65 -2.78
N ILE A 293 -9.37 -25.57 -2.31
CA ILE A 293 -9.32 -26.93 -2.85
C ILE A 293 -10.58 -27.71 -2.50
N SER A 294 -11.13 -27.48 -1.30
CA SER A 294 -12.33 -28.17 -0.80
C SER A 294 -13.63 -27.62 -1.37
N ALA A 295 -13.60 -26.49 -2.09
CA ALA A 295 -14.78 -25.77 -2.57
C ALA A 295 -15.84 -26.65 -3.24
N PRO A 296 -15.51 -27.65 -4.09
CA PRO A 296 -16.51 -28.53 -4.70
C PRO A 296 -17.29 -29.39 -3.70
N ALA A 297 -16.73 -29.69 -2.52
CA ALA A 297 -17.37 -30.51 -1.49
C ALA A 297 -18.06 -29.67 -0.41
N ILE A 298 -17.49 -28.51 -0.06
CA ILE A 298 -17.96 -27.72 1.10
C ILE A 298 -18.80 -26.49 0.75
N ALA A 299 -19.03 -26.17 -0.53
CA ALA A 299 -19.75 -24.94 -0.89
C ALA A 299 -21.19 -24.89 -0.31
N ASN A 300 -21.89 -26.03 -0.30
CA ASN A 300 -23.24 -26.12 0.26
C ASN A 300 -23.29 -25.94 1.79
N PRO A 301 -22.49 -26.67 2.60
CA PRO A 301 -22.47 -26.45 4.05
C PRO A 301 -22.00 -25.03 4.42
N VAL A 302 -21.04 -24.46 3.69
CA VAL A 302 -20.62 -23.07 3.90
C VAL A 302 -21.75 -22.08 3.61
N ALA A 303 -22.54 -22.30 2.54
CA ALA A 303 -23.68 -21.46 2.23
C ALA A 303 -24.77 -21.54 3.31
N THR A 304 -24.99 -22.73 3.87
CA THR A 304 -25.92 -22.96 4.99
C THR A 304 -25.54 -22.08 6.18
N LEU A 305 -24.31 -22.18 6.66
CA LEU A 305 -23.81 -21.39 7.80
C LEU A 305 -23.86 -19.88 7.56
N ILE A 306 -23.53 -19.42 6.35
CA ILE A 306 -23.58 -17.99 6.00
C ILE A 306 -25.02 -17.50 5.98
N ASN A 307 -25.93 -18.23 5.36
CA ASN A 307 -27.33 -17.82 5.30
C ASN A 307 -27.99 -17.83 6.67
N GLU A 308 -27.63 -18.79 7.53
CA GLU A 308 -28.09 -18.83 8.91
C GLU A 308 -27.62 -17.60 9.71
N SER A 309 -26.34 -17.22 9.56
CA SER A 309 -25.80 -15.98 10.14
C SER A 309 -26.59 -14.73 9.69
N LEU A 310 -26.87 -14.62 8.39
CA LEU A 310 -27.61 -13.47 7.84
C LEU A 310 -29.08 -13.47 8.28
N ALA A 311 -29.71 -14.64 8.38
CA ALA A 311 -31.11 -14.78 8.77
C ALA A 311 -31.34 -14.49 10.27
N THR A 312 -30.44 -14.98 11.13
CA THR A 312 -30.51 -14.81 12.59
C THR A 312 -29.99 -13.45 13.06
N GLY A 313 -29.23 -12.74 12.23
CA GLY A 313 -28.56 -11.50 12.63
C GLY A 313 -27.40 -11.74 13.60
N TYR A 314 -26.80 -12.93 13.58
CA TYR A 314 -25.72 -13.31 14.49
C TYR A 314 -24.44 -13.66 13.74
N ILE A 315 -23.28 -13.45 14.38
CA ILE A 315 -21.99 -13.85 13.85
C ILE A 315 -21.34 -14.83 14.84
N PRO A 316 -20.86 -15.99 14.36
CA PRO A 316 -20.18 -16.96 15.21
C PRO A 316 -18.99 -16.39 15.99
N LYS A 317 -18.83 -16.78 17.25
CA LYS A 317 -17.72 -16.39 18.14
C LYS A 317 -16.35 -16.74 17.54
N LEU A 318 -16.22 -17.92 16.95
CA LEU A 318 -14.99 -18.35 16.25
C LEU A 318 -14.57 -17.38 15.13
N TRP A 319 -15.50 -16.60 14.59
CA TRP A 319 -15.26 -15.63 13.51
C TRP A 319 -14.99 -14.21 14.02
N LYS A 320 -15.07 -13.96 15.33
CA LYS A 320 -14.87 -12.66 16.00
C LYS A 320 -13.44 -12.42 16.50
N THR A 321 -12.60 -13.46 16.55
CA THR A 321 -11.20 -13.35 16.99
C THR A 321 -10.25 -13.02 15.84
N ALA A 322 -9.34 -12.06 16.05
CA ALA A 322 -8.31 -11.68 15.07
C ALA A 322 -6.89 -11.99 15.56
N ARG A 323 -6.05 -12.53 14.68
CA ARG A 323 -4.60 -12.54 14.92
C ARG A 323 -3.96 -11.29 14.31
N VAL A 324 -3.37 -10.44 15.12
CA VAL A 324 -2.74 -9.19 14.70
C VAL A 324 -1.26 -9.39 14.42
N VAL A 325 -0.80 -8.84 13.30
CA VAL A 325 0.61 -8.77 12.93
C VAL A 325 1.02 -7.30 12.86
N PRO A 326 1.95 -6.84 13.71
CA PRO A 326 2.48 -5.48 13.64
C PRO A 326 3.27 -5.30 12.33
N ILE A 327 2.95 -4.24 11.57
CA ILE A 327 3.73 -3.84 10.40
C ILE A 327 4.31 -2.44 10.63
N HIS A 328 5.63 -2.32 10.54
CA HIS A 328 6.32 -1.04 10.72
C HIS A 328 5.87 -0.04 9.66
N LYS A 329 5.47 1.16 10.12
CA LYS A 329 5.02 2.27 9.27
C LYS A 329 6.19 3.18 8.88
N SER A 330 6.92 3.69 9.87
CA SER A 330 8.03 4.66 9.73
C SER A 330 8.64 4.99 11.10
N GLY A 331 9.81 5.63 11.14
CA GLY A 331 10.43 6.09 12.40
C GLY A 331 11.18 4.97 13.13
N ASP A 332 11.46 5.18 14.42
CA ASP A 332 12.18 4.22 15.28
C ASP A 332 11.44 2.87 15.33
N ILE A 333 12.16 1.79 15.00
CA ILE A 333 11.66 0.41 14.96
C ILE A 333 11.37 -0.15 16.37
N THR A 334 11.92 0.46 17.42
CA THR A 334 11.76 0.02 18.81
C THR A 334 10.49 0.57 19.48
N LEU A 335 9.78 1.52 18.85
CA LEU A 335 8.57 2.12 19.40
C LEU A 335 7.30 1.47 18.84
N VAL A 336 6.42 0.97 19.71
CA VAL A 336 5.14 0.33 19.31
C VAL A 336 4.22 1.24 18.51
N SER A 337 4.27 2.55 18.77
CA SER A 337 3.47 3.58 18.08
C SER A 337 3.77 3.73 16.59
N ASN A 338 4.93 3.25 16.15
CA ASN A 338 5.36 3.28 14.77
C ASN A 338 4.89 2.08 13.94
N TYR A 339 3.98 1.25 14.47
CA TYR A 339 3.45 0.06 13.81
C TYR A 339 1.95 0.15 13.58
N ARG A 340 1.49 -0.53 12.53
CA ARG A 340 0.07 -0.74 12.23
C ARG A 340 -0.39 -2.14 12.67
N PRO A 341 -1.58 -2.27 13.30
CA PRO A 341 -2.13 -3.55 13.69
C PRO A 341 -2.87 -4.22 12.51
N ILE A 342 -2.20 -5.05 11.72
CA ILE A 342 -2.89 -5.77 10.62
C ILE A 342 -3.58 -7.03 11.14
N SER A 343 -4.90 -7.03 11.09
CA SER A 343 -5.77 -8.12 11.51
C SER A 343 -5.87 -9.23 10.46
N LEU A 344 -5.41 -10.43 10.84
CA LEU A 344 -5.64 -11.67 10.11
C LEU A 344 -6.88 -12.37 10.67
N LEU A 345 -8.03 -12.06 10.07
CA LEU A 345 -9.31 -12.71 10.40
C LEU A 345 -9.40 -14.14 9.84
N PRO A 346 -10.22 -15.01 10.47
CA PRO A 346 -10.66 -16.30 9.91
C PRO A 346 -11.10 -16.17 8.46
N VAL A 347 -10.73 -17.13 7.62
CA VAL A 347 -11.02 -17.01 6.17
C VAL A 347 -12.52 -17.14 5.92
N MET A 348 -13.20 -17.97 6.70
CA MET A 348 -14.67 -18.11 6.69
C MET A 348 -15.37 -16.79 7.02
N SER A 349 -14.91 -16.09 8.06
CA SER A 349 -15.39 -14.74 8.41
C SER A 349 -15.26 -13.77 7.23
N LYS A 350 -14.14 -13.81 6.49
CA LYS A 350 -13.96 -12.99 5.27
C LYS A 350 -14.91 -13.37 4.13
N VAL A 351 -15.29 -14.65 4.00
CA VAL A 351 -16.29 -15.06 3.00
C VAL A 351 -17.66 -14.46 3.34
N LEU A 352 -18.07 -14.55 4.61
CA LEU A 352 -19.29 -13.91 5.12
C LEU A 352 -19.27 -12.40 4.90
N GLU A 353 -18.20 -11.71 5.35
CA GLU A 353 -18.03 -10.27 5.15
C GLU A 353 -18.11 -9.87 3.67
N LYS A 354 -17.59 -10.70 2.76
CA LYS A 354 -17.66 -10.40 1.33
C LYS A 354 -19.09 -10.47 0.79
N CYS A 355 -19.90 -11.37 1.31
CA CYS A 355 -21.33 -11.46 0.96
C CYS A 355 -22.06 -10.21 1.42
N VAL A 356 -21.90 -9.83 2.69
CA VAL A 356 -22.47 -8.60 3.28
C VAL A 356 -22.02 -7.36 2.54
N TYR A 357 -20.72 -7.21 2.31
CA TYR A 357 -20.14 -6.07 1.58
C TYR A 357 -20.77 -5.90 0.20
N THR A 358 -20.99 -7.01 -0.52
CA THR A 358 -21.51 -6.95 -1.89
C THR A 358 -22.96 -6.45 -1.88
N GLN A 359 -23.80 -7.00 -1.02
CA GLN A 359 -25.20 -6.56 -0.89
C GLN A 359 -25.31 -5.10 -0.45
N LEU A 360 -24.53 -4.71 0.57
CA LEU A 360 -24.55 -3.36 1.14
C LEU A 360 -24.04 -2.31 0.15
N ARG A 361 -22.93 -2.60 -0.54
CA ARG A 361 -22.39 -1.73 -1.59
C ARG A 361 -23.41 -1.49 -2.69
N ASP A 362 -24.08 -2.55 -3.15
CA ASP A 362 -25.05 -2.46 -4.26
C ASP A 362 -26.27 -1.62 -3.83
N TYR A 363 -26.73 -1.76 -2.59
CA TYR A 363 -27.78 -0.93 -2.01
C TYR A 363 -27.40 0.56 -1.95
N TYR A 364 -26.24 0.91 -1.37
CA TYR A 364 -25.83 2.32 -1.28
C TYR A 364 -25.48 2.93 -2.64
N GLN A 365 -25.00 2.13 -3.59
CA GLN A 365 -24.78 2.59 -4.95
C GLN A 365 -26.10 2.89 -5.65
N TYR A 366 -27.12 2.04 -5.48
CA TYR A 366 -28.44 2.24 -6.06
C TYR A 366 -29.11 3.51 -5.54
N TRP A 367 -29.04 3.77 -4.24
CA TRP A 367 -29.62 4.97 -3.61
C TRP A 367 -28.69 6.20 -3.61
N ASN A 368 -27.49 6.09 -4.20
CA ASN A 368 -26.46 7.14 -4.19
C ASN A 368 -26.22 7.77 -2.79
N TYR A 369 -26.19 6.92 -1.76
CA TYR A 369 -26.09 7.35 -0.36
C TYR A 369 -24.73 7.97 -0.01
N LEU A 370 -23.65 7.41 -0.58
CA LEU A 370 -22.30 7.91 -0.31
C LEU A 370 -22.09 9.27 -0.97
N THR A 371 -21.65 10.24 -0.16
CA THR A 371 -21.40 11.62 -0.59
C THR A 371 -20.53 11.64 -1.86
N PRO A 372 -20.85 12.50 -2.86
CA PRO A 372 -20.04 12.63 -4.07
C PRO A 372 -18.58 13.04 -3.79
N ASP A 373 -18.32 13.61 -2.61
CA ASP A 373 -17.01 14.09 -2.19
C ASP A 373 -16.11 13.02 -1.54
N GLN A 374 -16.62 11.80 -1.38
CA GLN A 374 -15.83 10.65 -0.95
C GLN A 374 -15.31 9.87 -2.16
N SER A 375 -13.99 9.72 -2.25
CA SER A 375 -13.30 9.00 -3.32
C SER A 375 -12.61 7.71 -2.87
N GLY A 376 -12.44 7.50 -1.56
CA GLY A 376 -11.84 6.31 -1.00
C GLY A 376 -12.74 5.08 -1.16
N PHE A 377 -12.14 3.93 -1.48
CA PHE A 377 -12.80 2.61 -1.56
C PHE A 377 -14.03 2.51 -2.47
N ARG A 378 -14.20 3.44 -3.43
CA ARG A 378 -15.30 3.45 -4.40
C ARG A 378 -14.88 2.96 -5.78
N PRO A 379 -15.76 2.25 -6.52
CA PRO A 379 -15.52 1.94 -7.92
C PRO A 379 -15.42 3.22 -8.75
N ASN A 380 -14.57 3.25 -9.77
CA ASN A 380 -14.32 4.39 -10.66
C ASN A 380 -13.64 5.62 -10.02
N HIS A 381 -13.41 5.65 -8.72
CA HIS A 381 -12.59 6.66 -8.04
C HIS A 381 -11.15 6.17 -7.85
N SER A 382 -10.21 7.10 -7.74
CA SER A 382 -8.81 6.87 -7.41
C SER A 382 -8.17 8.10 -6.76
N THR A 383 -7.01 7.93 -6.15
CA THR A 383 -6.18 9.05 -5.65
C THR A 383 -5.92 10.09 -6.74
N THR A 384 -5.65 9.64 -7.98
CA THR A 384 -5.48 10.52 -9.13
C THR A 384 -6.73 11.33 -9.44
N THR A 385 -7.93 10.71 -9.41
CA THR A 385 -9.17 11.45 -9.69
C THR A 385 -9.49 12.49 -8.61
N ALA A 386 -9.21 12.19 -7.34
CA ALA A 386 -9.36 13.13 -6.23
C ALA A 386 -8.39 14.31 -6.36
N LEU A 387 -7.11 14.03 -6.63
CA LEU A 387 -6.10 15.06 -6.89
C LEU A 387 -6.46 15.96 -8.08
N LEU A 388 -6.98 15.39 -9.18
CA LEU A 388 -7.43 16.18 -10.33
C LEU A 388 -8.53 17.17 -9.94
N LYS A 389 -9.49 16.78 -9.09
CA LYS A 389 -10.54 17.67 -8.62
C LYS A 389 -9.98 18.82 -7.78
N VAL A 390 -9.21 18.49 -6.75
CA VAL A 390 -8.63 19.48 -5.82
C VAL A 390 -7.72 20.46 -6.56
N CYS A 391 -6.79 19.96 -7.38
CA CYS A 391 -5.89 20.82 -8.16
C CYS A 391 -6.65 21.70 -9.16
N ASN A 392 -7.68 21.16 -9.82
CA ASN A 392 -8.49 21.94 -10.76
C ASN A 392 -9.23 23.09 -10.07
N ASP A 393 -9.81 22.86 -8.90
CA ASP A 393 -10.50 23.92 -8.15
C ASP A 393 -9.53 25.01 -7.68
N ILE A 394 -8.35 24.62 -7.17
CA ILE A 394 -7.29 25.56 -6.80
C ILE A 394 -6.90 26.44 -8.00
N GLN A 395 -6.70 25.83 -9.16
CA GLN A 395 -6.35 26.56 -10.39
C GLN A 395 -7.50 27.45 -10.89
N ALA A 396 -8.77 27.03 -10.72
CA ALA A 396 -9.93 27.86 -11.01
C ALA A 396 -10.00 29.09 -10.08
N GLY A 397 -9.66 28.92 -8.80
CA GLY A 397 -9.47 30.04 -7.86
C GLY A 397 -8.37 31.00 -8.33
N MET A 398 -7.23 30.46 -8.79
CA MET A 398 -6.15 31.27 -9.35
C MET A 398 -6.58 32.05 -10.59
N GLU A 399 -7.39 31.46 -11.48
CA GLU A 399 -7.97 32.15 -12.66
C GLU A 399 -8.72 33.41 -12.25
N GLN A 400 -9.63 33.27 -11.28
CA GLN A 400 -10.40 34.38 -10.71
C GLN A 400 -9.55 35.39 -9.95
N GLY A 401 -8.27 35.09 -9.73
CA GLY A 401 -7.38 35.94 -8.95
C GLY A 401 -7.63 35.81 -7.46
N ASN A 402 -8.10 34.67 -6.99
CA ASN A 402 -8.25 34.38 -5.58
C ASN A 402 -7.01 33.66 -5.03
N LEU A 403 -6.85 33.68 -3.71
CA LEU A 403 -6.01 32.77 -2.95
C LEU A 403 -6.86 31.57 -2.53
N THR A 404 -6.27 30.39 -2.47
CA THR A 404 -6.95 29.19 -1.96
C THR A 404 -6.22 28.69 -0.74
N GLY A 405 -6.89 28.63 0.39
CA GLY A 405 -6.32 28.03 1.60
C GLY A 405 -6.90 26.64 1.79
N ALA A 406 -6.05 25.70 2.19
CA ALA A 406 -6.43 24.32 2.42
C ALA A 406 -5.96 23.84 3.79
N ILE A 407 -6.79 23.07 4.48
CA ILE A 407 -6.49 22.34 5.71
C ILE A 407 -6.49 20.86 5.36
N PHE A 408 -5.35 20.19 5.57
CA PHE A 408 -5.20 18.75 5.36
C PHE A 408 -5.28 18.06 6.71
N LEU A 409 -6.38 17.35 6.96
CA LEU A 409 -6.65 16.66 8.22
C LEU A 409 -5.91 15.32 8.26
N ASP A 410 -5.28 15.00 9.40
CA ASP A 410 -4.77 13.66 9.71
C ASP A 410 -5.49 13.14 10.96
N PHE A 411 -6.33 12.12 10.80
CA PHE A 411 -7.01 11.49 11.92
C PHE A 411 -6.08 10.53 12.67
N ALA A 412 -5.96 10.71 13.99
CA ALA A 412 -5.19 9.82 14.84
C ALA A 412 -5.90 8.47 14.97
N LYS A 413 -5.33 7.45 14.30
CA LYS A 413 -5.80 6.06 14.33
C LYS A 413 -7.29 5.90 13.99
N ALA A 414 -7.74 6.59 12.93
CA ALA A 414 -9.15 6.70 12.55
C ALA A 414 -9.93 5.38 12.56
N PHE A 415 -9.35 4.31 12.01
CA PHE A 415 -9.98 2.98 11.99
C PHE A 415 -10.09 2.33 13.36
N ASP A 416 -9.13 2.58 14.26
CA ASP A 416 -9.04 1.95 15.58
C ASP A 416 -9.90 2.70 16.63
N THR A 417 -10.39 3.89 16.31
CA THR A 417 -11.14 4.78 17.23
C THR A 417 -12.62 4.91 16.91
N VAL A 418 -13.12 4.24 15.87
CA VAL A 418 -14.55 4.25 15.50
C VAL A 418 -15.41 3.76 16.67
N ASP A 419 -16.25 4.63 17.22
CA ASP A 419 -17.22 4.25 18.25
C ASP A 419 -18.32 3.37 17.65
N HIS A 420 -18.56 2.21 18.27
CA HIS A 420 -19.52 1.23 17.77
C HIS A 420 -20.97 1.71 17.87
N GLY A 421 -21.33 2.48 18.91
CA GLY A 421 -22.67 3.02 19.08
C GLY A 421 -23.00 4.04 17.99
N ILE A 422 -22.10 5.00 17.76
CA ILE A 422 -22.25 6.01 16.71
C ILE A 422 -22.27 5.35 15.32
N LEU A 423 -21.44 4.33 15.09
CA LEU A 423 -21.46 3.58 13.83
C LEU A 423 -22.82 2.91 13.58
N LEU A 424 -23.40 2.27 14.59
CA LEU A 424 -24.71 1.62 14.48
C LEU A 424 -25.83 2.65 14.26
N GLU A 425 -25.78 3.81 14.93
CA GLU A 425 -26.71 4.91 14.69
C GLU A 425 -26.64 5.41 13.24
N LYS A 426 -25.43 5.64 12.72
CA LYS A 426 -25.22 6.04 11.31
C LYS A 426 -25.69 4.98 10.32
N LEU A 427 -25.50 3.69 10.63
CA LEU A 427 -26.04 2.60 9.82
C LEU A 427 -27.57 2.63 9.82
N LYS A 428 -28.21 2.79 10.98
CA LYS A 428 -29.67 2.91 11.06
C LYS A 428 -30.19 4.10 10.23
N ASN A 429 -29.57 5.27 10.39
CA ASN A 429 -29.91 6.48 9.65
C ASN A 429 -29.66 6.35 8.14
N SER A 430 -28.80 5.42 7.72
CA SER A 430 -28.55 5.11 6.31
C SER A 430 -29.57 4.13 5.69
N GLY A 431 -30.65 3.81 6.41
CA GLY A 431 -31.73 2.94 5.94
C GLY A 431 -31.48 1.45 6.14
N ILE A 432 -30.67 1.06 7.12
CA ILE A 432 -30.48 -0.34 7.49
C ILE A 432 -31.61 -0.77 8.43
N GLY A 433 -32.37 -1.80 8.04
CA GLY A 433 -33.48 -2.32 8.86
C GLY A 433 -33.00 -3.03 10.13
N ASP A 434 -33.86 -3.10 11.14
CA ASP A 434 -33.50 -3.49 12.52
C ASP A 434 -32.78 -4.85 12.62
N ARG A 435 -33.28 -5.90 11.94
CA ARG A 435 -32.63 -7.23 11.96
C ARG A 435 -31.22 -7.19 11.37
N THR A 436 -31.03 -6.43 10.30
CA THR A 436 -29.71 -6.26 9.67
C THR A 436 -28.79 -5.45 10.57
N LEU A 437 -29.34 -4.48 11.30
CA LEU A 437 -28.61 -3.71 12.29
C LEU A 437 -28.14 -4.61 13.45
N THR A 438 -28.97 -5.57 13.90
CA THR A 438 -28.56 -6.59 14.89
C THR A 438 -27.35 -7.39 14.42
N TRP A 439 -27.26 -7.72 13.12
CA TRP A 439 -26.08 -8.37 12.56
C TRP A 439 -24.82 -7.50 12.67
N PHE A 440 -24.92 -6.20 12.36
CA PHE A 440 -23.80 -5.27 12.52
C PHE A 440 -23.41 -5.07 13.98
N GLN A 441 -24.39 -5.05 14.88
CA GLN A 441 -24.14 -5.03 16.32
C GLN A 441 -23.34 -6.27 16.73
N SER A 442 -23.81 -7.47 16.35
CA SER A 442 -23.06 -8.70 16.58
C SER A 442 -21.67 -8.69 15.90
N TYR A 443 -21.51 -8.03 14.75
CA TYR A 443 -20.22 -7.92 14.05
C TYR A 443 -19.16 -7.17 14.84
N VAL A 444 -19.55 -6.09 15.52
CA VAL A 444 -18.63 -5.23 16.27
C VAL A 444 -18.49 -5.61 17.75
N SER A 445 -19.49 -6.26 18.33
CA SER A 445 -19.49 -6.73 19.71
C SER A 445 -18.70 -8.03 19.93
N ASP A 446 -18.21 -8.23 21.16
CA ASP A 446 -17.52 -9.43 21.65
C ASP A 446 -16.32 -9.85 20.79
N ARG A 447 -15.66 -8.87 20.17
CA ARG A 447 -14.45 -9.12 19.40
C ARG A 447 -13.24 -9.20 20.31
N SER A 448 -12.29 -10.04 19.93
CA SER A 448 -11.00 -10.12 20.58
C SER A 448 -9.86 -10.16 19.58
N GLN A 449 -8.68 -9.75 20.02
CA GLN A 449 -7.46 -9.86 19.23
C GLN A 449 -6.27 -10.33 20.06
N TYR A 450 -5.30 -10.96 19.41
CA TYR A 450 -4.00 -11.26 19.98
C TYR A 450 -2.89 -10.97 18.97
N VAL A 451 -1.73 -10.53 19.44
CA VAL A 451 -0.57 -10.25 18.61
C VAL A 451 0.33 -11.48 18.53
N SER A 452 0.84 -11.79 17.34
CA SER A 452 1.82 -12.88 17.15
C SER A 452 3.12 -12.38 16.54
N ILE A 453 4.24 -12.60 17.25
CA ILE A 453 5.58 -12.15 16.89
C ILE A 453 6.56 -13.30 17.11
N SER A 454 7.40 -13.58 16.10
CA SER A 454 8.45 -14.61 16.15
C SER A 454 7.98 -15.99 16.63
N GLY A 455 6.72 -16.35 16.38
CA GLY A 455 6.11 -17.62 16.79
C GLY A 455 5.54 -17.65 18.21
N SER A 456 5.69 -16.58 18.98
CA SER A 456 4.99 -16.37 20.25
C SER A 456 3.70 -15.58 20.02
N SER A 457 2.69 -15.79 20.88
CA SER A 457 1.41 -15.10 20.81
C SER A 457 1.06 -14.52 22.18
N SER A 458 0.58 -13.28 22.20
CA SER A 458 0.05 -12.65 23.41
C SER A 458 -1.24 -13.35 23.86
N LEU A 459 -1.69 -13.03 25.06
CA LEU A 459 -3.06 -13.34 25.46
C LEU A 459 -4.07 -12.56 24.58
N PRO A 460 -5.25 -13.13 24.28
CA PRO A 460 -6.33 -12.39 23.65
C PRO A 460 -6.85 -11.27 24.54
N LEU A 461 -7.10 -10.11 23.96
CA LEU A 461 -7.70 -8.95 24.62
C LEU A 461 -8.96 -8.53 23.88
N PRO A 462 -10.01 -8.05 24.59
CA PRO A 462 -11.24 -7.57 23.97
C PRO A 462 -10.99 -6.28 23.17
N VAL A 463 -11.73 -6.11 22.08
CA VAL A 463 -11.71 -4.90 21.24
C VAL A 463 -13.04 -4.18 21.41
N THR A 464 -13.02 -3.02 22.05
CA THR A 464 -14.21 -2.27 22.45
C THR A 464 -14.59 -1.13 21.51
N CYS A 465 -13.73 -0.81 20.54
CA CYS A 465 -13.98 0.20 19.52
C CYS A 465 -13.09 -0.07 18.28
N GLY A 466 -13.34 0.68 17.22
CA GLY A 466 -12.67 0.54 15.95
C GLY A 466 -13.27 -0.54 15.05
N VAL A 467 -12.83 -0.57 13.80
CA VAL A 467 -13.15 -1.63 12.84
C VAL A 467 -11.85 -2.34 12.42
N PRO A 468 -11.84 -3.68 12.27
CA PRO A 468 -10.58 -4.41 12.11
C PRO A 468 -9.81 -4.01 10.84
N GLN A 469 -8.56 -3.54 10.98
CA GLN A 469 -7.68 -3.23 9.85
C GLN A 469 -7.28 -4.51 9.10
N GLY A 470 -7.87 -4.76 7.94
CA GLY A 470 -7.68 -6.00 7.16
C GLY A 470 -8.94 -6.87 7.02
N SER A 471 -10.06 -6.41 7.61
CA SER A 471 -11.41 -6.84 7.25
C SER A 471 -11.79 -6.33 5.85
N ILE A 472 -12.80 -6.95 5.26
CA ILE A 472 -13.45 -6.54 4.01
C ILE A 472 -14.46 -5.42 4.28
N LEU A 473 -15.18 -5.49 5.41
CA LEU A 473 -16.20 -4.50 5.78
C LEU A 473 -15.62 -3.22 6.37
N GLY A 474 -14.51 -3.27 7.11
CA GLY A 474 -13.94 -2.12 7.81
C GLY A 474 -13.80 -0.85 6.96
N PRO A 475 -13.21 -0.90 5.75
CA PRO A 475 -13.15 0.25 4.85
C PRO A 475 -14.51 0.86 4.52
N LEU A 476 -15.53 0.04 4.24
CA LEU A 476 -16.88 0.50 3.92
C LEU A 476 -17.56 1.11 5.15
N LEU A 477 -17.42 0.46 6.32
CA LEU A 477 -17.97 0.96 7.58
C LEU A 477 -17.36 2.31 7.97
N PHE A 478 -16.04 2.47 7.81
CA PHE A 478 -15.39 3.76 8.03
C PHE A 478 -15.88 4.83 7.04
N THR A 479 -16.04 4.47 5.77
CA THR A 479 -16.61 5.37 4.76
C THR A 479 -18.02 5.84 5.12
N ILE A 480 -18.88 4.96 5.65
CA ILE A 480 -20.22 5.32 6.15
C ILE A 480 -20.12 6.24 7.36
N PHE A 481 -19.18 5.95 8.27
CA PHE A 481 -18.97 6.70 9.49
C PHE A 481 -18.63 8.18 9.24
N ILE A 482 -17.76 8.46 8.27
CA ILE A 482 -17.33 9.83 7.90
C ILE A 482 -18.21 10.49 6.82
N ASN A 483 -19.24 9.80 6.32
CA ASN A 483 -19.98 10.20 5.11
C ASN A 483 -20.65 11.58 5.21
N ASP A 484 -21.00 12.00 6.42
CA ASP A 484 -21.68 13.25 6.76
C ASP A 484 -20.72 14.42 7.07
N LEU A 485 -19.41 14.19 7.15
CA LEU A 485 -18.42 15.25 7.40
C LEU A 485 -18.52 16.42 6.41
N PRO A 486 -18.68 16.22 5.09
CA PRO A 486 -18.81 17.36 4.17
C PRO A 486 -20.00 18.28 4.48
N ASN A 487 -21.05 17.76 5.13
CA ASN A 487 -22.27 18.51 5.40
C ASN A 487 -22.11 19.59 6.47
N VAL A 488 -21.05 19.52 7.29
CA VAL A 488 -20.78 20.57 8.30
C VAL A 488 -20.10 21.80 7.71
N CYS A 489 -19.49 21.66 6.53
CA CYS A 489 -18.82 22.75 5.84
C CYS A 489 -19.74 23.37 4.78
N LYS A 490 -20.27 24.57 5.04
CA LYS A 490 -21.18 25.28 4.13
C LYS A 490 -20.46 26.26 3.18
N ALA A 491 -19.31 26.80 3.59
CA ALA A 491 -18.57 27.83 2.86
C ALA A 491 -17.22 27.35 2.28
N SER A 492 -16.91 26.06 2.46
CA SER A 492 -15.69 25.41 1.97
C SER A 492 -16.04 24.09 1.30
N THR A 493 -15.20 23.67 0.35
CA THR A 493 -15.28 22.33 -0.21
C THR A 493 -14.53 21.36 0.70
N VAL A 494 -15.14 20.21 0.97
CA VAL A 494 -14.49 19.08 1.63
C VAL A 494 -14.30 17.99 0.61
N HIS A 495 -13.11 17.42 0.48
CA HIS A 495 -12.87 16.26 -0.35
C HIS A 495 -12.16 15.18 0.45
N MET A 496 -12.67 13.95 0.37
CA MET A 496 -12.24 12.84 1.22
C MET A 496 -11.72 11.69 0.36
N TYR A 497 -10.66 11.05 0.83
CA TYR A 497 -10.20 9.76 0.34
C TYR A 497 -9.93 8.86 1.54
N ALA A 498 -10.94 8.08 1.92
CA ALA A 498 -10.93 7.35 3.20
C ALA A 498 -10.74 8.34 4.37
N ASP A 499 -9.67 8.20 5.14
CA ASP A 499 -9.30 9.08 6.25
C ASP A 499 -8.58 10.36 5.79
N ASP A 500 -7.88 10.34 4.65
CA ASP A 500 -7.23 11.54 4.09
C ASP A 500 -8.30 12.56 3.66
N THR A 501 -8.44 13.66 4.41
CA THR A 501 -9.45 14.69 4.16
C THR A 501 -8.81 16.05 3.95
N VAL A 502 -9.29 16.79 2.95
CA VAL A 502 -8.90 18.19 2.72
C VAL A 502 -10.13 19.09 2.75
N ILE A 503 -10.03 20.20 3.48
CA ILE A 503 -11.00 21.29 3.48
C ILE A 503 -10.35 22.47 2.77
N TYR A 504 -11.00 23.07 1.80
CA TYR A 504 -10.41 24.20 1.08
C TYR A 504 -11.47 25.19 0.57
N THR A 505 -11.07 26.45 0.47
CA THR A 505 -11.91 27.53 -0.07
C THR A 505 -11.04 28.57 -0.74
N SER A 506 -11.61 29.29 -1.71
CA SER A 506 -10.92 30.34 -2.45
C SER A 506 -11.54 31.70 -2.15
N LYS A 507 -10.72 32.68 -1.77
CA LYS A 507 -11.16 34.06 -1.48
C LYS A 507 -10.21 35.12 -2.07
N PRO A 508 -10.67 36.36 -2.32
CA PRO A 508 -9.85 37.40 -2.96
C PRO A 508 -8.60 37.81 -2.17
N ASN A 509 -8.70 37.82 -0.84
CA ASN A 509 -7.66 38.26 0.10
C ASN A 509 -7.51 37.29 1.28
N LEU A 510 -6.38 37.40 1.98
CA LEU A 510 -5.97 36.49 3.05
C LEU A 510 -6.87 36.58 4.30
N PRO A 511 -7.25 37.78 4.82
CA PRO A 511 -8.10 37.86 6.01
C PRO A 511 -9.48 37.19 5.83
N GLN A 512 -10.13 37.39 4.68
CA GLN A 512 -11.40 36.71 4.37
C GLN A 512 -11.22 35.19 4.25
N LEU A 513 -10.09 34.76 3.69
CA LEU A 513 -9.77 33.34 3.57
C LEU A 513 -9.60 32.68 4.94
N GLU A 514 -8.84 33.31 5.82
CA GLU A 514 -8.58 32.84 7.19
C GLU A 514 -9.88 32.81 8.00
N ALA A 515 -10.69 33.87 7.96
CA ALA A 515 -11.97 33.92 8.67
C ALA A 515 -12.89 32.77 8.27
N VAL A 516 -13.05 32.52 6.96
CA VAL A 516 -13.88 31.41 6.47
C VAL A 516 -13.29 30.07 6.87
N LEU A 517 -11.97 29.86 6.70
CA LEU A 517 -11.35 28.59 7.07
C LEU A 517 -11.42 28.31 8.57
N GLN A 518 -11.25 29.33 9.41
CA GLN A 518 -11.39 29.22 10.86
C GLN A 518 -12.80 28.79 11.23
N GLU A 519 -13.82 29.46 10.70
CA GLU A 519 -15.23 29.12 10.96
C GLU A 519 -15.52 27.66 10.57
N GLN A 520 -15.13 27.25 9.35
CA GLN A 520 -15.39 25.88 8.89
C GLN A 520 -14.59 24.85 9.69
N PHE A 521 -13.35 25.16 10.09
CA PHE A 521 -12.53 24.26 10.89
C PHE A 521 -13.11 24.06 12.30
N THR A 522 -13.67 25.11 12.91
CA THR A 522 -14.35 25.01 14.21
C THR A 522 -15.58 24.09 14.17
N GLU A 523 -16.37 24.14 13.09
CA GLU A 523 -17.47 23.19 12.89
C GLU A 523 -16.98 21.76 12.67
N VAL A 524 -15.86 21.59 11.96
CA VAL A 524 -15.23 20.27 11.81
C VAL A 524 -14.71 19.75 13.14
N GLU A 525 -14.04 20.56 13.97
CA GLU A 525 -13.60 20.15 15.31
C GLU A 525 -14.79 19.72 16.19
N LYS A 526 -15.92 20.43 16.10
CA LYS A 526 -17.17 20.06 16.78
C LYS A 526 -17.68 18.70 16.27
N TRP A 527 -17.72 18.49 14.96
CA TRP A 527 -18.11 17.21 14.37
C TRP A 527 -17.17 16.08 14.81
N ILE A 528 -15.85 16.29 14.82
CA ILE A 528 -14.85 15.32 15.27
C ILE A 528 -15.11 14.93 16.74
N LYS A 529 -15.35 15.91 17.62
CA LYS A 529 -15.68 15.67 19.04
C LYS A 529 -16.96 14.85 19.17
N ASN A 530 -18.03 15.22 18.47
CA ASN A 530 -19.32 14.53 18.52
C ASN A 530 -19.22 13.08 18.01
N ASN A 531 -18.33 12.82 17.05
CA ASN A 531 -18.08 11.48 16.52
C ASN A 531 -17.00 10.71 17.31
N LYS A 532 -16.51 11.24 18.43
CA LYS A 532 -15.42 10.66 19.25
C LYS A 532 -14.17 10.30 18.43
N LEU A 533 -13.89 11.07 17.39
CA LEU A 533 -12.67 10.96 16.60
C LEU A 533 -11.58 11.86 17.17
N PHE A 534 -10.34 11.64 16.71
CA PHE A 534 -9.17 12.36 17.18
C PHE A 534 -8.38 12.90 16.01
N LEU A 535 -7.99 14.18 16.11
CA LEU A 535 -7.11 14.82 15.16
C LEU A 535 -5.66 14.64 15.62
N ASN A 536 -4.76 14.34 14.69
CA ASN A 536 -3.33 14.49 14.90
C ASN A 536 -2.96 15.94 14.58
N THR A 537 -2.92 16.80 15.59
CA THR A 537 -2.63 18.23 15.43
C THR A 537 -1.28 18.49 14.78
N ASP A 538 -0.26 17.69 15.09
CA ASP A 538 1.09 17.84 14.54
C ASP A 538 1.18 17.49 13.05
N LYS A 539 0.28 16.64 12.57
CA LYS A 539 0.22 16.21 11.15
C LYS A 539 -0.87 16.91 10.37
N THR A 540 -1.79 17.56 11.06
CA THR A 540 -2.80 18.40 10.44
C THR A 540 -2.17 19.74 10.11
N VAL A 541 -2.13 20.06 8.82
CA VAL A 541 -1.36 21.20 8.30
C VAL A 541 -2.19 22.04 7.36
N THR A 542 -1.80 23.30 7.23
CA THR A 542 -2.38 24.23 6.26
C THR A 542 -1.45 24.46 5.08
N MET A 543 -2.01 24.78 3.91
CA MET A 543 -1.25 25.26 2.75
C MET A 543 -2.00 26.40 2.08
N LEU A 544 -1.27 27.47 1.77
CA LEU A 544 -1.78 28.60 0.99
C LEU A 544 -1.37 28.43 -0.47
N PHE A 545 -2.35 28.40 -1.37
CA PHE A 545 -2.16 28.31 -2.81
C PHE A 545 -2.49 29.63 -3.49
N GLY A 546 -1.75 29.94 -4.55
CA GLY A 546 -1.96 31.14 -5.36
C GLY A 546 -1.03 31.24 -6.55
N THR A 547 -1.25 32.25 -7.39
CA THR A 547 -0.28 32.56 -8.45
C THR A 547 1.03 33.04 -7.84
N ALA A 548 2.16 32.75 -8.49
CA ALA A 548 3.48 33.16 -8.00
C ALA A 548 3.55 34.67 -7.64
N PRO A 549 3.02 35.61 -8.45
CA PRO A 549 3.01 37.03 -8.09
C PRO A 549 2.18 37.35 -6.84
N LYS A 550 1.04 36.67 -6.62
CA LYS A 550 0.22 36.88 -5.42
C LYS A 550 0.90 36.34 -4.17
N LEU A 551 1.49 35.14 -4.27
CA LEU A 551 2.20 34.53 -3.15
C LEU A 551 3.47 35.32 -2.79
N HIS A 552 4.18 35.88 -3.78
CA HIS A 552 5.33 36.73 -3.53
C HIS A 552 4.98 37.97 -2.68
N LYS A 553 3.82 38.58 -2.92
CA LYS A 553 3.33 39.72 -2.10
C LYS A 553 3.01 39.33 -0.65
N LEU A 554 2.88 38.05 -0.36
CA LEU A 554 2.49 37.48 0.92
C LEU A 554 3.63 36.70 1.58
N GLN A 555 4.88 36.86 1.15
CA GLN A 555 6.03 36.06 1.64
C GLN A 555 6.19 36.06 3.17
N ASN A 556 5.75 37.12 3.86
CA ASN A 556 5.81 37.24 5.31
C ASN A 556 4.49 36.85 6.03
N HIS A 557 3.49 36.37 5.29
CA HIS A 557 2.20 35.98 5.83
C HIS A 557 2.00 34.47 5.73
N HIS A 558 1.55 33.87 6.82
CA HIS A 558 1.17 32.47 6.88
C HIS A 558 -0.32 32.35 7.11
N LEU A 559 -0.91 31.23 6.70
CA LEU A 559 -2.33 30.99 6.94
C LEU A 559 -2.55 30.74 8.43
N CYS A 560 -3.24 31.64 9.11
CA CYS A 560 -3.55 31.51 10.52
C CYS A 560 -4.91 30.82 10.71
N VAL A 561 -4.87 29.55 11.12
CA VAL A 561 -6.06 28.79 11.55
C VAL A 561 -5.75 28.21 12.94
N GLY A 562 -6.43 28.74 13.95
CA GLY A 562 -6.35 28.31 15.33
C GLY A 562 -7.11 27.02 15.61
N THR A 563 -6.64 26.28 16.60
CA THR A 563 -7.27 25.09 17.19
C THR A 563 -7.90 25.44 18.54
N LYS A 564 -8.87 24.65 19.00
CA LYS A 564 -9.45 24.84 20.34
C LYS A 564 -8.46 24.70 21.50
N SER A 565 -7.30 24.11 21.26
CA SER A 565 -6.23 23.93 22.25
C SER A 565 -5.26 25.12 22.32
N ASN A 566 -5.68 26.32 21.89
CA ASN A 566 -4.87 27.55 21.83
C ASN A 566 -3.58 27.46 20.98
N GLY A 567 -3.54 26.58 19.97
CA GLY A 567 -2.43 26.49 19.01
C GLY A 567 -2.86 26.92 17.60
N THR A 568 -1.91 27.26 16.73
CA THR A 568 -2.17 27.50 15.31
C THR A 568 -1.68 26.31 14.48
N LEU A 569 -2.47 25.87 13.50
CA LEU A 569 -2.05 24.82 12.58
C LEU A 569 -0.80 25.26 11.80
N THR A 570 0.11 24.31 11.59
CA THR A 570 1.37 24.60 10.89
C THR A 570 1.10 24.82 9.40
N THR A 571 1.50 25.98 8.87
CA THR A 571 1.49 26.23 7.42
C THR A 571 2.73 25.60 6.78
N VAL A 572 2.53 24.82 5.72
CA VAL A 572 3.61 24.16 4.97
C VAL A 572 3.67 24.63 3.51
N THR A 573 4.87 24.60 2.93
CA THR A 573 5.13 24.94 1.52
C THR A 573 5.37 23.72 0.64
N SER A 574 5.36 22.52 1.23
CA SER A 574 5.48 21.26 0.50
C SER A 574 4.82 20.14 1.31
N LEU A 575 3.80 19.49 0.74
CA LEU A 575 3.03 18.45 1.43
C LEU A 575 2.82 17.23 0.54
N LYS A 576 3.03 16.04 1.09
CA LYS A 576 2.67 14.80 0.41
C LYS A 576 1.20 14.45 0.66
N TYR A 577 0.35 14.65 -0.35
CA TYR A 577 -1.09 14.33 -0.32
C TYR A 577 -1.43 13.29 -1.40
N LEU A 578 -2.13 12.21 -1.01
CA LEU A 578 -2.54 11.10 -1.88
C LEU A 578 -1.42 10.52 -2.76
N GLY A 579 -0.19 10.52 -2.24
CA GLY A 579 1.00 9.97 -2.89
C GLY A 579 1.79 10.96 -3.75
N MET A 580 1.31 12.19 -3.94
CA MET A 580 1.99 13.25 -4.69
C MET A 580 2.41 14.40 -3.78
N TRP A 581 3.47 15.11 -4.16
CA TRP A 581 3.87 16.31 -3.42
C TRP A 581 3.22 17.54 -4.07
N LEU A 582 2.52 18.32 -3.26
CA LEU A 582 1.90 19.59 -3.64
C LEU A 582 2.74 20.74 -3.10
N ASP A 583 2.72 21.84 -3.83
CA ASP A 583 3.41 23.09 -3.52
C ASP A 583 2.50 24.29 -3.85
N PRO A 584 2.71 25.48 -3.25
CA PRO A 584 1.78 26.62 -3.29
C PRO A 584 1.31 27.08 -4.67
N ASN A 585 2.12 26.92 -5.71
CA ASN A 585 1.76 27.31 -7.08
C ASN A 585 1.44 26.10 -7.99
N LEU A 586 1.37 24.89 -7.42
CA LEU A 586 1.20 23.62 -8.13
C LEU A 586 2.21 23.43 -9.27
N SER A 587 3.49 23.78 -9.04
CA SER A 587 4.55 23.53 -10.01
C SER A 587 4.93 22.05 -10.11
N PHE A 588 4.65 21.27 -9.05
CA PHE A 588 5.07 19.88 -8.87
C PHE A 588 6.59 19.66 -8.94
N GLY A 589 7.38 20.73 -8.82
CA GLY A 589 8.84 20.66 -8.76
C GLY A 589 9.34 19.72 -7.65
N PRO A 590 8.88 19.88 -6.39
CA PRO A 590 9.24 18.98 -5.30
C PRO A 590 8.85 17.52 -5.55
N HIS A 591 7.70 17.28 -6.21
CA HIS A 591 7.26 15.93 -6.56
C HIS A 591 8.23 15.25 -7.51
N ILE A 592 8.58 15.94 -8.60
CA ILE A 592 9.48 15.45 -9.64
C ILE A 592 10.88 15.19 -9.08
N GLU A 593 11.38 16.07 -8.20
CA GLU A 593 12.66 15.89 -7.54
C GLU A 593 12.65 14.64 -6.64
N LYS A 594 11.69 14.52 -5.72
CA LYS A 594 11.58 13.35 -4.83
C LYS A 594 11.40 12.04 -5.61
N LEU A 595 10.66 12.08 -6.73
CA LEU A 595 10.52 10.93 -7.62
C LEU A 595 11.86 10.53 -8.24
N SER A 596 12.64 11.52 -8.71
CA SER A 596 13.97 11.31 -9.29
C SER A 596 14.95 10.74 -8.24
N THR A 597 15.02 11.35 -7.06
CA THR A 597 15.87 10.89 -5.94
C THR A 597 15.50 9.49 -5.45
N LYS A 598 14.23 9.08 -5.62
CA LYS A 598 13.79 7.71 -5.32
C LYS A 598 14.20 6.70 -6.39
N LEU A 599 14.22 7.08 -7.67
CA LEU A 599 14.38 6.15 -8.79
C LEU A 599 15.84 6.01 -9.24
N TYR A 600 16.65 7.06 -9.21
CA TYR A 600 18.08 6.96 -9.58
C TYR A 600 18.86 5.94 -8.75
N PRO A 601 18.76 5.89 -7.40
CA PRO A 601 19.47 4.90 -6.60
C PRO A 601 19.04 3.45 -6.91
N LYS A 602 17.74 3.25 -7.18
CA LYS A 602 17.21 1.94 -7.60
C LYS A 602 17.77 1.52 -8.95
N LEU A 603 17.81 2.44 -9.91
CA LEU A 603 18.43 2.21 -11.22
C LEU A 603 19.91 1.88 -11.07
N GLY A 604 20.64 2.62 -10.24
CA GLY A 604 22.06 2.35 -9.94
C GLY A 604 22.28 0.96 -9.33
N ALA A 605 21.40 0.52 -8.42
CA ALA A 605 21.46 -0.84 -7.87
C ALA A 605 21.22 -1.93 -8.92
N LEU A 606 20.32 -1.68 -9.89
CA LEU A 606 20.10 -2.58 -11.02
C LEU A 606 21.32 -2.62 -11.96
N TYR A 607 21.93 -1.48 -12.26
CA TYR A 607 23.15 -1.41 -13.06
C TYR A 607 24.32 -2.20 -12.46
N ARG A 608 24.50 -2.15 -11.12
CA ARG A 608 25.54 -2.94 -10.43
C ARG A 608 25.33 -4.45 -10.58
N ASN A 609 24.10 -4.89 -10.80
CA ASN A 609 23.75 -6.30 -10.99
C ASN A 609 23.42 -6.65 -12.44
N LYS A 610 23.77 -5.80 -13.42
CA LYS A 610 23.40 -5.98 -14.84
C LYS A 610 23.84 -7.31 -15.43
N SER A 611 24.94 -7.89 -14.96
CA SER A 611 25.42 -9.20 -15.41
C SER A 611 24.44 -10.33 -15.09
N CYS A 612 23.65 -10.19 -14.03
CA CYS A 612 22.62 -11.14 -13.61
C CYS A 612 21.28 -10.95 -14.34
N LEU A 613 21.19 -10.00 -15.28
CA LEU A 613 19.93 -9.57 -15.90
C LEU A 613 20.02 -9.58 -17.44
N SER A 614 19.32 -10.52 -18.07
CA SER A 614 19.19 -10.61 -19.52
C SER A 614 18.50 -9.35 -20.11
N PRO A 615 18.66 -9.06 -21.41
CA PRO A 615 17.96 -7.94 -22.05
C PRO A 615 16.44 -7.97 -21.83
N ALA A 616 15.81 -9.15 -21.96
CA ALA A 616 14.38 -9.31 -21.74
C ALA A 616 13.97 -9.00 -20.30
N VAL A 617 14.74 -9.50 -19.32
CA VAL A 617 14.54 -9.23 -17.89
C VAL A 617 14.68 -7.73 -17.58
N ARG A 618 15.67 -7.05 -18.17
CA ARG A 618 15.86 -5.60 -17.96
C ARG A 618 14.69 -4.79 -18.51
N LYS A 619 14.21 -5.11 -19.73
CA LYS A 619 13.00 -4.51 -20.31
C LYS A 619 11.80 -4.70 -19.37
N GLN A 620 11.59 -5.91 -18.85
CA GLN A 620 10.50 -6.21 -17.92
C GLN A 620 10.61 -5.44 -16.60
N ILE A 621 11.80 -5.36 -16.00
CA ILE A 621 12.03 -4.59 -14.76
C ILE A 621 11.67 -3.12 -14.98
N VAL A 622 12.12 -2.53 -16.09
CA VAL A 622 11.78 -1.14 -16.41
C VAL A 622 10.27 -0.96 -16.53
N GLN A 623 9.60 -1.78 -17.35
CA GLN A 623 8.16 -1.66 -17.63
C GLN A 623 7.29 -1.93 -16.40
N GLN A 624 7.69 -2.83 -15.50
CA GLN A 624 6.85 -3.27 -14.38
C GLN A 624 7.21 -2.65 -13.03
N MET A 625 8.41 -2.08 -12.86
CA MET A 625 8.84 -1.45 -11.59
C MET A 625 9.17 0.04 -11.72
N LEU A 626 9.86 0.45 -12.78
CA LEU A 626 10.34 1.83 -12.91
C LEU A 626 9.32 2.74 -13.60
N MET A 627 8.76 2.33 -14.74
CA MET A 627 7.74 3.10 -15.46
C MET A 627 6.49 3.37 -14.62
N PRO A 628 5.91 2.39 -13.90
CA PRO A 628 4.69 2.64 -13.12
C PRO A 628 4.88 3.66 -11.99
N ALA A 629 6.11 3.85 -11.53
CA ALA A 629 6.42 4.87 -10.53
C ALA A 629 6.35 6.29 -11.11
N ILE A 630 6.67 6.45 -12.40
CA ILE A 630 6.49 7.72 -13.13
C ILE A 630 5.03 7.84 -13.56
N ASP A 631 4.42 6.81 -14.13
CA ASP A 631 3.03 6.89 -14.61
C ASP A 631 2.00 7.20 -13.49
N TYR A 632 2.32 6.95 -12.21
CA TYR A 632 1.43 7.24 -11.09
C TYR A 632 1.16 8.75 -10.95
N GLY A 633 -0.07 9.16 -11.26
CA GLY A 633 -0.50 10.56 -11.14
C GLY A 633 0.04 11.48 -12.23
N ASP A 634 0.59 10.94 -13.30
CA ASP A 634 1.22 11.71 -14.38
C ASP A 634 0.30 12.73 -15.05
N VAL A 635 -0.98 12.44 -15.19
CA VAL A 635 -2.01 13.37 -15.69
C VAL A 635 -2.17 14.62 -14.81
N VAL A 636 -1.89 14.52 -13.51
CA VAL A 636 -1.96 15.63 -12.55
C VAL A 636 -0.74 16.52 -12.73
N TYR A 637 0.47 15.95 -12.59
CA TYR A 637 1.70 16.73 -12.70
C TYR A 637 2.13 17.00 -14.15
N ALA A 638 1.42 16.48 -15.17
CA ALA A 638 1.62 16.87 -16.56
C ALA A 638 1.39 18.37 -16.80
N ALA A 639 0.73 19.04 -15.86
CA ALA A 639 0.61 20.50 -15.78
C ALA A 639 1.91 21.23 -15.39
N ALA A 640 2.92 20.51 -14.91
CA ALA A 640 4.18 21.10 -14.44
C ALA A 640 4.93 21.85 -15.56
N PRO A 641 5.73 22.87 -15.22
CA PRO A 641 6.59 23.54 -16.18
C PRO A 641 7.52 22.56 -16.92
N GLN A 642 7.79 22.85 -18.21
CA GLN A 642 8.63 21.99 -19.05
C GLN A 642 10.05 21.78 -18.49
N THR A 643 10.58 22.78 -17.77
CA THR A 643 11.87 22.69 -17.07
C THR A 643 11.91 21.53 -16.06
N HIS A 644 10.79 21.27 -15.36
CA HIS A 644 10.69 20.13 -14.46
C HIS A 644 10.42 18.83 -15.21
N LEU A 645 9.52 18.85 -16.20
CA LEU A 645 9.19 17.66 -16.99
C LEU A 645 10.39 17.09 -17.75
N HIS A 646 11.29 17.95 -18.23
CA HIS A 646 12.52 17.53 -18.89
C HIS A 646 13.41 16.66 -17.99
N LYS A 647 13.45 16.92 -16.68
CA LYS A 647 14.18 16.06 -15.72
C LYS A 647 13.65 14.62 -15.71
N LEU A 648 12.34 14.44 -15.83
CA LEU A 648 11.72 13.11 -15.95
C LEU A 648 12.03 12.45 -17.29
N THR A 649 12.07 13.22 -18.38
CA THR A 649 12.48 12.70 -19.70
C THR A 649 13.91 12.17 -19.65
N THR A 650 14.84 12.87 -19.01
CA THR A 650 16.23 12.41 -18.84
C THR A 650 16.31 11.14 -17.98
N LEU A 651 15.52 11.06 -16.91
CA LEU A 651 15.39 9.85 -16.10
C LEU A 651 14.82 8.67 -16.90
N TYR A 652 13.76 8.90 -17.68
CA TYR A 652 13.15 7.89 -18.55
C TYR A 652 14.12 7.38 -19.62
N ASN A 653 14.90 8.28 -20.23
CA ASN A 653 15.95 7.91 -21.17
C ASN A 653 17.01 7.03 -20.49
N SER A 654 17.36 7.30 -19.23
CA SER A 654 18.26 6.45 -18.44
C SER A 654 17.68 5.04 -18.22
N PHE A 655 16.36 4.89 -18.09
CA PHE A 655 15.71 3.58 -18.05
C PHE A 655 15.83 2.83 -19.38
N CYS A 656 15.63 3.55 -20.49
CA CYS A 656 15.78 3.00 -21.83
C CYS A 656 17.21 2.51 -22.07
N ARG A 657 18.21 3.30 -21.67
CA ARG A 657 19.63 2.89 -21.73
C ARG A 657 19.93 1.66 -20.90
N PHE A 658 19.34 1.56 -19.70
CA PHE A 658 19.49 0.35 -18.88
C PHE A 658 18.87 -0.87 -19.56
N ALA A 659 17.69 -0.73 -20.15
CA ALA A 659 17.03 -1.81 -20.88
C ALA A 659 17.87 -2.31 -22.07
N LEU A 660 18.48 -1.39 -22.83
CA LEU A 660 19.26 -1.71 -24.03
C LEU A 660 20.74 -2.03 -23.78
N GLN A 661 21.31 -1.66 -22.62
CA GLN A 661 22.75 -1.69 -22.37
C GLN A 661 23.61 -0.79 -23.29
N CYS A 662 23.03 0.27 -23.83
CA CYS A 662 23.74 1.13 -24.77
C CYS A 662 24.58 2.21 -24.05
N ASN A 663 25.35 2.96 -24.85
CA ASN A 663 26.17 4.08 -24.39
C ASN A 663 25.28 5.21 -23.80
N TYR A 664 25.83 5.97 -22.86
CA TYR A 664 25.19 7.17 -22.32
C TYR A 664 24.92 8.24 -23.40
N MET A 665 25.75 8.28 -24.45
CA MET A 665 25.62 9.19 -25.59
C MET A 665 24.58 8.76 -26.63
N THR A 666 24.00 7.55 -26.52
CA THR A 666 22.97 7.11 -27.48
C THR A 666 21.79 8.08 -27.46
N HIS A 667 21.42 8.55 -28.65
CA HIS A 667 20.40 9.55 -28.85
C HIS A 667 19.02 8.99 -28.50
N HIS A 668 18.16 9.81 -27.88
CA HIS A 668 16.90 9.33 -27.31
C HIS A 668 15.92 8.77 -28.37
N CYS A 669 15.90 9.35 -29.58
CA CYS A 669 15.07 8.86 -30.69
C CYS A 669 15.44 7.39 -31.05
N ASP A 670 16.72 7.01 -31.00
CA ASP A 670 17.16 5.63 -31.25
C ASP A 670 16.76 4.68 -30.11
N LEU A 671 16.85 5.15 -28.86
CA LEU A 671 16.44 4.37 -27.69
C LEU A 671 14.97 3.95 -27.78
N LEU A 672 14.10 4.90 -28.12
CA LEU A 672 12.65 4.68 -28.19
C LEU A 672 12.29 3.77 -29.37
N LYS A 673 12.95 3.96 -30.52
CA LYS A 673 12.76 3.13 -31.72
C LYS A 673 13.14 1.67 -31.46
N GLU A 674 14.33 1.43 -30.89
CA GLU A 674 14.82 0.07 -30.60
C GLU A 674 13.97 -0.65 -29.54
N LEU A 675 13.40 0.10 -28.59
CA LEU A 675 12.51 -0.47 -27.57
C LEU A 675 11.06 -0.60 -28.03
N ASN A 676 10.68 0.07 -29.12
CA ASN A 676 9.29 0.32 -29.50
C ASN A 676 8.47 0.88 -28.32
N TRP A 677 9.05 1.83 -27.59
CA TRP A 677 8.41 2.47 -26.44
C TRP A 677 7.99 3.91 -26.77
N PRO A 678 6.79 4.34 -26.37
CA PRO A 678 6.37 5.73 -26.55
C PRO A 678 7.20 6.68 -25.70
N SER A 679 7.39 7.91 -26.19
CA SER A 679 7.97 9.00 -25.40
C SER A 679 7.14 9.26 -24.12
N LEU A 680 7.77 9.83 -23.10
CA LEU A 680 7.08 10.14 -21.84
C LEU A 680 5.92 11.14 -22.03
N GLU A 681 6.03 12.03 -23.02
CA GLU A 681 4.93 12.90 -23.43
C GLU A 681 3.77 12.12 -24.05
N SER A 682 4.05 11.23 -25.00
CA SER A 682 3.04 10.36 -25.60
C SER A 682 2.32 9.49 -24.57
N ARG A 683 3.04 8.99 -23.56
CA ARG A 683 2.43 8.25 -22.43
C ARG A 683 1.43 9.10 -21.65
N ARG A 684 1.78 10.35 -21.32
CA ARG A 684 0.89 11.28 -20.61
C ARG A 684 -0.34 11.62 -21.46
N THR A 685 -0.16 11.84 -22.76
CA THR A 685 -1.26 12.02 -23.73
C THR A 685 -2.19 10.81 -23.75
N LEU A 686 -1.63 9.60 -23.80
CA LEU A 686 -2.39 8.35 -23.75
C LEU A 686 -3.20 8.22 -22.45
N HIS A 687 -2.61 8.54 -21.30
CA HIS A 687 -3.28 8.46 -20.00
C HIS A 687 -4.37 9.52 -19.84
N LEU A 688 -4.12 10.77 -20.27
CA LEU A 688 -5.11 11.84 -20.22
C LEU A 688 -6.29 11.54 -21.16
N SER A 689 -6.02 11.11 -22.40
CA SER A 689 -7.06 10.69 -23.36
C SER A 689 -7.87 9.51 -22.84
N SER A 690 -7.20 8.54 -22.19
CA SER A 690 -7.87 7.41 -21.56
C SER A 690 -8.82 7.85 -20.43
N LEU A 691 -8.48 8.90 -19.68
CA LEU A 691 -9.37 9.47 -18.67
C LEU A 691 -10.55 10.20 -19.31
N VAL A 692 -10.31 10.99 -20.36
CA VAL A 692 -11.39 11.67 -21.09
C VAL A 692 -12.39 10.66 -21.66
N PHE A 693 -11.91 9.60 -22.33
CA PHE A 693 -12.77 8.54 -22.85
C PHE A 693 -13.59 7.86 -21.73
N LYS A 694 -12.99 7.61 -20.56
CA LYS A 694 -13.71 7.07 -19.41
C LYS A 694 -14.77 8.06 -18.90
N SER A 695 -14.49 9.36 -18.92
CA SER A 695 -15.44 10.41 -18.57
C SER A 695 -16.67 10.37 -19.47
N ILE A 696 -16.45 10.38 -20.79
CA ILE A 696 -17.52 10.32 -21.81
C ILE A 696 -18.32 9.02 -21.67
N SER A 697 -17.65 7.92 -21.30
CA SER A 697 -18.30 6.61 -21.06
C SER A 697 -19.01 6.49 -19.69
N GLY A 698 -19.05 7.54 -18.87
CA GLY A 698 -19.64 7.49 -17.52
C GLY A 698 -18.87 6.64 -16.50
N LYS A 699 -17.58 6.37 -16.75
CA LYS A 699 -16.69 5.51 -15.93
C LYS A 699 -15.71 6.30 -15.07
N LEU A 700 -16.02 7.57 -14.80
CA LEU A 700 -15.30 8.43 -13.86
C LEU A 700 -16.26 9.01 -12.81
N PRO A 701 -15.73 9.57 -11.70
CA PRO A 701 -16.53 10.21 -10.68
C PRO A 701 -17.39 11.36 -11.23
N PRO A 702 -18.61 11.58 -10.70
CA PRO A 702 -19.50 12.65 -11.17
C PRO A 702 -18.84 14.04 -11.16
N TYR A 703 -18.01 14.33 -10.16
CA TYR A 703 -17.32 15.62 -10.07
C TYR A 703 -16.28 15.85 -11.18
N LEU A 704 -15.68 14.80 -11.78
CA LEU A 704 -14.80 14.96 -12.94
C LEU A 704 -15.59 15.02 -14.24
N ASN A 705 -16.68 14.26 -14.35
CA ASN A 705 -17.55 14.32 -15.54
C ASN A 705 -18.07 15.74 -15.75
N ARG A 706 -18.43 16.45 -14.66
CA ARG A 706 -18.84 17.86 -14.70
C ARG A 706 -17.76 18.82 -15.19
N LEU A 707 -16.48 18.48 -15.06
CA LEU A 707 -15.36 19.29 -15.57
C LEU A 707 -15.13 19.12 -17.07
N LEU A 708 -15.78 18.14 -17.71
CA LEU A 708 -15.65 17.84 -19.14
C LEU A 708 -17.04 17.85 -19.82
N PRO A 709 -17.74 18.99 -19.83
CA PRO A 709 -19.04 19.08 -20.47
C PRO A 709 -18.91 18.93 -22.01
N PRO A 710 -19.93 18.37 -22.67
CA PRO A 710 -19.97 18.31 -24.13
C PRO A 710 -19.96 19.73 -24.72
N ALA A 711 -19.36 19.89 -25.90
CA ALA A 711 -19.41 21.15 -26.63
C ALA A 711 -20.86 21.46 -27.05
N ALA A 712 -21.24 22.74 -27.03
CA ALA A 712 -22.54 23.16 -27.51
C ALA A 712 -22.71 22.81 -29.02
N PRO A 713 -23.88 22.33 -29.45
CA PRO A 713 -24.13 22.09 -30.86
C PRO A 713 -24.03 23.41 -31.63
N SER A 714 -23.22 23.43 -32.70
CA SER A 714 -23.15 24.57 -33.62
C SER A 714 -24.50 24.78 -34.30
N SER A 715 -24.93 26.04 -34.45
CA SER A 715 -26.12 26.43 -35.23
C SER A 715 -25.94 26.21 -36.75
N TYR A 716 -24.69 25.97 -37.19
CA TYR A 716 -24.35 25.70 -38.58
C TYR A 716 -24.03 24.21 -38.80
N ASN A 717 -24.45 23.66 -39.95
CA ASN A 717 -24.16 22.28 -40.39
C ASN A 717 -22.67 22.10 -40.73
N LEU A 718 -21.81 22.07 -39.71
CA LEU A 718 -20.38 21.80 -39.85
C LEU A 718 -20.11 20.29 -39.81
N ARG A 719 -19.06 19.82 -40.50
CA ARG A 719 -18.60 18.41 -40.48
C ARG A 719 -18.30 17.88 -39.06
N SER A 720 -18.11 18.76 -38.08
CA SER A 720 -17.89 18.45 -36.66
C SER A 720 -19.14 17.97 -35.89
N ARG A 721 -20.34 17.98 -36.50
CA ARG A 721 -21.60 17.60 -35.83
C ARG A 721 -21.64 16.13 -35.38
N THR A 722 -20.82 15.27 -36.00
CA THR A 722 -20.67 13.84 -35.66
C THR A 722 -19.54 13.56 -34.66
N SER A 723 -18.73 14.55 -34.30
CA SER A 723 -17.57 14.39 -33.42
C SER A 723 -17.94 14.65 -31.96
N THR A 724 -17.52 13.76 -31.05
CA THR A 724 -17.70 13.92 -29.60
C THR A 724 -16.72 14.97 -29.05
N LEU A 725 -17.02 16.24 -29.29
CA LEU A 725 -16.23 17.39 -28.83
C LEU A 725 -16.63 17.81 -27.41
N LEU A 726 -15.65 18.34 -26.68
CA LEU A 726 -15.81 18.85 -25.31
C LEU A 726 -15.68 20.38 -25.29
N ALA A 727 -16.40 21.04 -24.39
CA ALA A 727 -16.28 22.48 -24.23
C ALA A 727 -14.93 22.84 -23.59
N ILE A 728 -14.26 23.86 -24.14
CA ILE A 728 -13.00 24.38 -23.60
C ILE A 728 -13.30 25.70 -22.86
N PRO A 729 -12.98 25.81 -21.56
CA PRO A 729 -13.20 27.04 -20.82
C PRO A 729 -12.23 28.15 -21.27
N GLN A 730 -12.70 29.40 -21.23
CA GLN A 730 -11.90 30.57 -21.55
C GLN A 730 -11.11 31.04 -20.32
N TYR A 731 -9.81 30.77 -20.30
CA TYR A 731 -8.91 31.16 -19.21
C TYR A 731 -7.88 32.20 -19.67
N LYS A 732 -7.75 33.28 -18.89
CA LYS A 732 -6.80 34.37 -19.10
C LYS A 732 -5.41 34.02 -18.58
N LYS A 733 -5.32 33.30 -17.45
CA LYS A 733 -4.03 33.03 -16.81
C LYS A 733 -3.44 31.70 -17.25
N THR A 734 -2.13 31.70 -17.47
CA THR A 734 -1.37 30.49 -17.87
C THR A 734 -1.51 29.36 -16.85
N VAL A 735 -1.51 29.67 -15.55
CA VAL A 735 -1.66 28.66 -14.49
C VAL A 735 -3.02 27.96 -14.57
N ALA A 736 -4.09 28.68 -14.91
CA ALA A 736 -5.42 28.09 -15.07
C ALA A 736 -5.53 27.19 -16.31
N ARG A 737 -4.81 27.53 -17.39
CA ARG A 737 -4.69 26.68 -18.59
C ARG A 737 -3.98 25.35 -18.32
N SER A 738 -3.28 25.23 -17.20
CA SER A 738 -2.70 23.97 -16.74
C SER A 738 -3.70 23.07 -15.98
N SER A 739 -4.95 23.51 -15.80
CA SER A 739 -5.99 22.72 -15.15
C SER A 739 -6.54 21.59 -16.00
N PHE A 740 -7.13 20.60 -15.33
CA PHE A 740 -7.73 19.43 -15.98
C PHE A 740 -8.87 19.84 -16.92
N SER A 741 -9.75 20.73 -16.46
CA SER A 741 -10.89 21.25 -17.23
C SER A 741 -10.48 21.99 -18.51
N TYR A 742 -9.24 22.47 -18.62
CA TYR A 742 -8.73 23.09 -19.84
C TYR A 742 -7.94 22.11 -20.71
N ARG A 743 -6.93 21.45 -20.13
CA ARG A 743 -5.99 20.59 -20.89
C ARG A 743 -6.67 19.38 -21.48
N ALA A 744 -7.62 18.76 -20.77
CA ALA A 744 -8.21 17.51 -21.21
C ALA A 744 -9.14 17.71 -22.42
N PRO A 745 -10.06 18.70 -22.44
CA PRO A 745 -10.82 19.04 -23.64
C PRO A 745 -9.95 19.49 -24.82
N GLN A 746 -8.94 20.33 -24.57
CA GLN A 746 -8.03 20.80 -25.62
C GLN A 746 -7.31 19.63 -26.30
N LEU A 747 -6.74 18.72 -25.49
CA LEU A 747 -6.05 17.55 -26.02
C LEU A 747 -7.02 16.64 -26.78
N TRP A 748 -8.18 16.37 -26.22
CA TRP A 748 -9.18 15.48 -26.81
C TRP A 748 -9.71 16.00 -28.14
N ASN A 749 -10.09 17.28 -28.20
CA ASN A 749 -10.66 17.89 -29.41
C ASN A 749 -9.69 17.88 -30.59
N ASN A 750 -8.38 17.96 -30.31
CA ASN A 750 -7.32 17.89 -31.32
C ASN A 750 -7.02 16.48 -31.82
N LEU A 751 -7.57 15.42 -31.20
CA LEU A 751 -7.39 14.06 -31.70
C LEU A 751 -8.19 13.83 -32.99
N PRO A 752 -7.67 13.00 -33.92
CA PRO A 752 -8.42 12.55 -35.09
C PRO A 752 -9.76 11.90 -34.73
N ASP A 753 -10.80 12.15 -35.53
CA ASP A 753 -12.14 11.59 -35.30
C ASP A 753 -12.15 10.06 -35.29
N ILE A 754 -11.29 9.40 -36.07
CA ILE A 754 -11.14 7.94 -36.07
C ILE A 754 -10.66 7.39 -34.72
N ILE A 755 -9.85 8.17 -33.98
CA ILE A 755 -9.42 7.78 -32.63
C ILE A 755 -10.56 8.03 -31.65
N LYS A 756 -11.21 9.20 -31.71
CA LYS A 756 -12.30 9.58 -30.81
C LYS A 756 -13.50 8.62 -30.90
N SER A 757 -13.78 8.10 -32.10
CA SER A 757 -14.85 7.13 -32.38
C SER A 757 -14.51 5.67 -32.01
N SER A 758 -13.40 5.42 -31.32
CA SER A 758 -13.00 4.07 -30.88
C SER A 758 -14.10 3.38 -30.04
N PRO A 759 -14.46 2.11 -30.33
CA PRO A 759 -15.57 1.43 -29.65
C PRO A 759 -15.26 1.00 -28.21
N SER A 760 -13.98 0.98 -27.83
CA SER A 760 -13.56 0.58 -26.48
C SER A 760 -12.28 1.28 -26.06
N LEU A 761 -12.05 1.34 -24.75
CA LEU A 761 -10.81 1.89 -24.18
C LEU A 761 -9.57 1.15 -24.68
N LYS A 762 -9.67 -0.17 -24.95
CA LYS A 762 -8.56 -0.96 -25.49
C LYS A 762 -8.25 -0.52 -26.92
N SER A 763 -9.28 -0.35 -27.76
CA SER A 763 -9.15 0.14 -29.13
C SER A 763 -8.55 1.55 -29.15
N LEU A 764 -9.10 2.46 -28.33
CA LEU A 764 -8.59 3.83 -28.19
C LEU A 764 -7.09 3.84 -27.88
N LYS A 765 -6.68 3.08 -26.86
CA LYS A 765 -5.27 3.02 -26.46
C LYS A 765 -4.36 2.51 -27.58
N SER A 766 -4.81 1.50 -28.31
CA SER A 766 -4.05 0.93 -29.43
C SER A 766 -3.89 1.94 -30.55
N SER A 767 -5.01 2.50 -31.05
CA SER A 767 -5.02 3.46 -32.16
C SER A 767 -4.28 4.75 -31.81
N LEU A 768 -4.46 5.26 -30.59
CA LEU A 768 -3.76 6.45 -30.12
C LEU A 768 -2.26 6.21 -29.98
N LEU A 769 -1.83 5.04 -29.49
CA LEU A 769 -0.40 4.73 -29.39
C LEU A 769 0.25 4.65 -30.79
N THR A 770 -0.43 4.05 -31.76
CA THR A 770 0.03 4.03 -33.16
C THR A 770 0.17 5.44 -33.72
N TYR A 771 -0.84 6.30 -33.52
CA TYR A 771 -0.83 7.70 -33.96
C TYR A 771 0.30 8.53 -33.31
N LEU A 772 0.54 8.36 -32.02
CA LEU A 772 1.59 9.09 -31.30
C LEU A 772 3.00 8.61 -31.67
N ASN A 773 3.16 7.33 -32.03
CA ASN A 773 4.46 6.78 -32.40
C ASN A 773 4.90 7.17 -33.82
N THR A 774 3.99 7.60 -34.70
CA THR A 774 4.32 8.07 -36.04
C THR A 774 4.89 9.49 -36.09
N GLU A 775 4.75 10.28 -35.01
CA GLU A 775 5.16 11.69 -34.94
C GLU A 775 6.45 11.92 -34.11
N CYS A 776 7.52 11.17 -34.35
CA CYS A 776 8.80 11.47 -33.68
C CYS A 776 9.48 12.68 -34.36
N THR A 777 9.07 13.89 -33.99
CA THR A 777 9.57 15.16 -34.56
C THR A 777 10.91 15.59 -33.95
N CYS A 778 11.92 14.71 -33.94
CA CYS A 778 13.31 15.13 -33.78
C CYS A 778 13.68 15.92 -35.05
N LYS A 779 13.54 17.26 -35.07
CA LYS A 779 14.12 18.09 -36.14
C LYS A 779 15.65 17.97 -36.01
N HIS A 780 16.25 17.08 -36.79
CA HIS A 780 17.69 16.96 -36.89
C HIS A 780 18.22 18.23 -37.56
N VAL A 781 18.96 19.06 -36.80
CA VAL A 781 19.99 19.91 -37.42
C VAL A 781 21.12 18.94 -37.72
N THR A 782 21.21 18.54 -38.99
CA THR A 782 22.33 17.79 -39.57
C THR A 782 23.60 18.60 -39.52
#